data_AF-A0A836XG30-F1
#
_entry.id   AF-A0A836XG30-F1
#
_cell.length_a   1.000
_cell.length_b   1.000
_cell.length_c   1.000
_cell.angle_alpha   90.00
_cell.angle_beta   90.00
_cell.angle_gamma   90.00
#
_symmetry.space_group_name_H-M   'P 1'
#
loop_
_entity.id
_entity.type
_entity.pdbx_description
1 polymer ?
#
loop_
_entity_poly.entity_id
_entity_poly.type
_entity_poly.pdbx_seq_one_letter_code
_entity_poly.pdbx_strand_id
1 'polypeptide(L)'
;MTRRRPKKNNPRSSRGKKETTSLDEKFVAETGDKNSEDECPEKPLVEDRQTFGNSLSTWMVIEISTDGMFVTLKRMSFGGDTTLTEEDILKTLREKYLIVEGINTSLIQDLTARALAKPDAIITGNHQIASGTPPVSGRDGQIEYTFQDRLTKGTHLDFHEFNNAFEQTTLEEVLTDGRLGLFVQPGEELARRITSTQGKPGRDIFGKVKMSPGRSPSLEIGASVRESDDRFLATICGYVCLQDQQLSIHPPLWLAPDRMTVYFIHLQQAAPLPALRDEWLFEALMALEVSHGIDKTAISALCHTPPKSDIVEAVLIAQGTPPVPGADTMVDHPFQMGKQAGKILPDGSIDLRDRNSVIGVEEDQPLGEVISATKGIPGENLLGEHIETTDGKEISFKAGENVRAEGNPPHAFFAEINGNVYITSDTIHIKKVFIVNGDVDYEVGNIDTTHDVQINGNISAGFVVKSGGSISVSGIIEAGSVLSCRGDIIAAQGIVGEGTQVTAQGVISMGSILTKFIQNSTVMAKGDIEVGSYIFNSKVRSGTTIKVHKEGGVRGGSIVGGETFASQSVHCHIGGSQSTSTTIIGINPDPANSARIAKLDKAIAFCESNIVRLLRTMGLQTVDAARIKAAMNQAPVSKKKVMVEIIKKIYELVEARDISANERATLEQQQSQLLDKGEITIKGTLYSGIRIVMGKNSHSLTKDYQDLTFYNSSGVIHSRPFSHQSA
;
A
#
# COMPACT_ATOMS: atom_id res chain seq x y z
N MET A 1 -19.39 46.04 -3.01
CA MET A 1 -20.79 45.73 -3.41
C MET A 1 -21.31 44.59 -2.53
N THR A 2 -22.48 44.82 -1.90
CA THR A 2 -23.46 43.84 -1.40
C THR A 2 -23.09 42.71 -0.40
N ARG A 3 -23.21 43.05 0.90
CA ARG A 3 -23.98 42.42 2.00
C ARG A 3 -24.52 40.96 1.84
N ARG A 4 -24.23 40.04 2.80
CA ARG A 4 -25.06 39.57 3.96
C ARG A 4 -24.52 38.28 4.64
N ARG A 5 -24.47 38.29 5.99
CA ARG A 5 -24.39 37.10 6.91
C ARG A 5 -25.81 36.50 7.16
N PRO A 6 -26.04 35.55 8.11
CA PRO A 6 -25.89 34.08 8.06
C PRO A 6 -27.21 33.34 8.45
N LYS A 7 -27.24 31.99 8.51
CA LYS A 7 -28.22 31.28 9.36
C LYS A 7 -27.70 29.93 9.87
N LYS A 8 -27.85 29.76 11.19
CA LYS A 8 -27.65 28.54 11.99
C LYS A 8 -28.73 27.50 11.69
N ASN A 9 -28.42 26.20 11.86
CA ASN A 9 -29.13 25.35 12.82
C ASN A 9 -28.41 24.01 13.07
N ASN A 10 -28.22 23.71 14.35
CA ASN A 10 -27.96 22.40 14.94
C ASN A 10 -29.31 21.68 15.14
N PRO A 11 -29.39 20.34 15.28
CA PRO A 11 -29.32 19.69 16.60
C PRO A 11 -28.60 18.30 16.60
N ARG A 12 -27.80 17.93 17.60
CA ARG A 12 -28.11 17.27 18.91
C ARG A 12 -28.79 15.88 18.86
N SER A 13 -27.97 14.86 19.17
CA SER A 13 -28.16 13.65 20.01
C SER A 13 -29.56 13.12 20.35
N SER A 14 -29.78 11.80 20.21
CA SER A 14 -30.30 10.96 21.31
C SER A 14 -30.16 9.45 21.04
N ARG A 15 -29.93 8.72 22.14
CA ARG A 15 -29.90 7.26 22.32
C ARG A 15 -31.16 6.58 21.77
N GLY A 16 -31.02 5.38 21.21
CA GLY A 16 -32.12 4.46 20.93
C GLY A 16 -31.67 3.01 20.88
N LYS A 17 -31.81 2.32 22.02
CA LYS A 17 -32.06 0.89 22.27
C LYS A 17 -31.57 -0.17 21.25
N LYS A 18 -30.77 -1.10 21.79
CA LYS A 18 -30.81 -2.54 21.45
C LYS A 18 -32.27 -3.01 21.42
N GLU A 19 -32.74 -3.47 20.27
CA GLU A 19 -33.89 -4.37 20.18
C GLU A 19 -33.36 -5.76 19.83
N THR A 20 -33.44 -6.64 20.83
CA THR A 20 -33.46 -8.09 20.67
C THR A 20 -34.78 -8.44 20.00
N THR A 21 -34.74 -8.82 18.73
CA THR A 21 -35.87 -9.46 18.06
C THR A 21 -35.55 -10.94 17.88
N SER A 22 -36.20 -11.75 18.72
CA SER A 22 -36.41 -13.17 18.50
C SER A 22 -37.10 -13.36 17.15
N LEU A 23 -36.51 -14.16 16.27
CA LEU A 23 -37.11 -14.54 14.99
C LEU A 23 -36.96 -16.05 14.84
N ASP A 24 -37.86 -16.76 15.52
CA ASP A 24 -38.47 -17.94 14.91
C ASP A 24 -39.23 -17.45 13.66
N GLU A 25 -39.13 -18.25 12.58
CA GLU A 25 -39.92 -18.18 11.35
C GLU A 25 -39.65 -17.00 10.39
N LYS A 26 -38.89 -17.29 9.32
CA LYS A 26 -39.31 -17.24 7.90
C LYS A 26 -38.10 -17.09 6.97
N PHE A 27 -37.57 -18.22 6.51
CA PHE A 27 -36.85 -18.30 5.23
C PHE A 27 -37.85 -18.76 4.16
N VAL A 28 -38.41 -17.81 3.42
CA VAL A 28 -39.03 -18.07 2.11
C VAL A 28 -38.33 -17.13 1.16
N ALA A 29 -37.44 -17.67 0.34
CA ALA A 29 -36.79 -16.94 -0.74
C ALA A 29 -37.82 -16.67 -1.84
N GLU A 30 -38.13 -15.40 -2.07
CA GLU A 30 -38.83 -14.95 -3.27
C GLU A 30 -37.85 -15.02 -4.46
N THR A 31 -37.93 -16.10 -5.23
CA THR A 31 -37.38 -16.15 -6.58
C THR A 31 -38.41 -15.54 -7.52
N GLY A 32 -38.16 -14.30 -7.94
CA GLY A 32 -38.76 -13.77 -9.15
C GLY A 32 -38.08 -14.41 -10.35
N ASP A 33 -38.86 -14.98 -11.27
CA ASP A 33 -38.38 -15.17 -12.63
C ASP A 33 -39.47 -14.90 -13.65
N LYS A 34 -39.02 -14.34 -14.77
CA LYS A 34 -39.79 -13.90 -15.93
C LYS A 34 -39.96 -15.07 -16.91
N ASN A 35 -41.12 -15.07 -17.54
CA ASN A 35 -41.43 -15.65 -18.85
C ASN A 35 -41.31 -17.17 -19.02
N SER A 36 -42.47 -17.81 -19.12
CA SER A 36 -42.71 -18.77 -20.19
C SER A 36 -44.13 -18.57 -20.73
N GLU A 37 -44.18 -18.11 -21.96
CA GLU A 37 -45.37 -18.02 -22.80
C GLU A 37 -45.99 -19.41 -22.93
N ASP A 38 -47.20 -19.58 -22.42
CA ASP A 38 -48.13 -20.59 -22.91
C ASP A 38 -49.42 -19.84 -23.28
N GLU A 39 -49.48 -19.47 -24.56
CA GLU A 39 -50.67 -18.94 -25.22
C GLU A 39 -51.81 -19.96 -25.11
N CYS A 40 -52.66 -19.81 -24.09
CA CYS A 40 -54.04 -20.24 -24.22
C CYS A 40 -54.79 -19.14 -24.98
N PRO A 41 -55.45 -19.46 -26.11
CA PRO A 41 -56.09 -18.46 -26.94
C PRO A 41 -57.14 -17.72 -26.12
N GLU A 42 -57.06 -16.38 -26.08
CA GLU A 42 -58.14 -15.50 -25.64
C GLU A 42 -59.41 -15.88 -26.42
N LYS A 43 -60.27 -16.69 -25.81
CA LYS A 43 -61.66 -16.79 -26.24
C LYS A 43 -62.40 -15.65 -25.54
N PRO A 44 -63.15 -14.83 -26.28
CA PRO A 44 -63.82 -13.68 -25.70
C PRO A 44 -64.74 -14.14 -24.55
N LEU A 45 -64.89 -13.30 -23.53
CA LEU A 45 -66.03 -13.35 -22.61
C LEU A 45 -67.29 -13.14 -23.44
N VAL A 46 -67.80 -14.23 -23.98
CA VAL A 46 -68.99 -14.26 -24.80
C VAL A 46 -70.18 -14.18 -23.83
N GLU A 47 -70.69 -12.98 -23.56
CA GLU A 47 -72.07 -12.79 -23.10
C GLU A 47 -73.07 -13.10 -24.26
N ASP A 48 -72.85 -14.17 -25.02
CA ASP A 48 -73.85 -14.56 -26.03
C ASP A 48 -75.00 -15.23 -25.31
N ARG A 49 -76.18 -14.67 -25.56
CA ARG A 49 -77.45 -15.31 -25.24
C ARG A 49 -77.51 -16.62 -26.01
N GLN A 50 -77.40 -17.75 -25.31
CA GLN A 50 -77.62 -19.04 -25.92
C GLN A 50 -79.09 -19.39 -25.82
N THR A 51 -79.71 -19.66 -26.97
CA THR A 51 -81.08 -20.11 -27.02
C THR A 51 -81.18 -21.58 -26.64
N PHE A 52 -82.27 -21.96 -25.97
CA PHE A 52 -82.59 -23.34 -25.62
C PHE A 52 -84.07 -23.62 -25.86
N GLY A 53 -84.42 -24.88 -26.10
CA GLY A 53 -85.76 -25.26 -26.57
C GLY A 53 -86.01 -24.95 -28.06
N ASN A 54 -87.28 -25.00 -28.48
CA ASN A 54 -87.69 -24.89 -29.88
C ASN A 54 -87.98 -23.45 -30.34
N SER A 55 -87.91 -22.47 -29.43
CA SER A 55 -88.21 -21.05 -29.72
C SER A 55 -86.98 -20.15 -29.63
N LEU A 56 -86.86 -19.20 -30.56
CA LEU A 56 -85.82 -18.16 -30.56
C LEU A 56 -86.00 -17.12 -29.43
N SER A 57 -87.15 -17.10 -28.75
CA SER A 57 -87.44 -16.20 -27.61
C SER A 57 -86.90 -16.70 -26.27
N THR A 58 -86.47 -17.97 -26.19
CA THR A 58 -85.94 -18.60 -24.98
C THR A 58 -84.42 -18.55 -24.99
N TRP A 59 -83.80 -17.97 -23.95
CA TRP A 59 -82.35 -17.83 -23.89
C TRP A 59 -81.82 -17.74 -22.46
N MET A 60 -80.56 -18.15 -22.28
CA MET A 60 -79.81 -18.01 -21.04
C MET A 60 -78.43 -17.42 -21.29
N VAL A 61 -77.92 -16.69 -20.29
CA VAL A 61 -76.55 -16.19 -20.24
C VAL A 61 -75.91 -16.78 -19.00
N ILE A 62 -74.87 -17.58 -19.21
CA ILE A 62 -74.03 -18.12 -18.14
C ILE A 62 -72.63 -17.53 -18.24
N GLU A 63 -71.99 -17.40 -17.10
CA GLU A 63 -70.60 -16.99 -16.97
C GLU A 63 -69.83 -18.18 -16.40
N ILE A 64 -68.78 -18.61 -17.10
CA ILE A 64 -67.87 -19.66 -16.65
C ILE A 64 -66.62 -18.99 -16.07
N SER A 65 -66.24 -19.38 -14.86
CA SER A 65 -65.02 -18.89 -14.22
C SER A 65 -63.78 -19.21 -15.06
N THR A 66 -62.80 -18.31 -15.06
CA THR A 66 -61.56 -18.43 -15.86
C THR A 66 -60.73 -19.66 -15.49
N ASP A 67 -60.85 -20.14 -14.25
CA ASP A 67 -60.21 -21.37 -13.77
C ASP A 67 -60.97 -22.66 -14.15
N GLY A 68 -62.15 -22.53 -14.77
CA GLY A 68 -63.04 -23.63 -15.14
C GLY A 68 -63.70 -24.33 -13.95
N MET A 69 -63.69 -23.74 -12.75
CA MET A 69 -64.18 -24.40 -11.53
C MET A 69 -65.64 -24.10 -11.21
N PHE A 70 -66.22 -23.01 -11.72
CA PHE A 70 -67.58 -22.58 -11.37
C PHE A 70 -68.35 -22.04 -12.58
N VAL A 71 -69.67 -22.25 -12.57
CA VAL A 71 -70.59 -21.68 -13.56
C VAL A 71 -71.68 -20.91 -12.87
N THR A 72 -71.87 -19.65 -13.28
CA THR A 72 -72.89 -18.76 -12.75
C THR A 72 -73.90 -18.41 -13.83
N LEU A 73 -75.16 -18.82 -13.64
CA LEU A 73 -76.28 -18.33 -14.45
C LEU A 73 -76.57 -16.88 -14.04
N LYS A 74 -76.45 -15.94 -14.99
CA LYS A 74 -76.69 -14.50 -14.78
C LYS A 74 -78.10 -14.09 -15.10
N ARG A 75 -78.58 -14.55 -16.26
CA ARG A 75 -79.85 -14.12 -16.85
C ARG A 75 -80.48 -15.29 -17.59
N MET A 76 -81.79 -15.48 -17.44
CA MET A 76 -82.55 -16.52 -18.14
C MET A 76 -83.96 -16.04 -18.45
N SER A 77 -84.46 -16.37 -19.64
CA SER A 77 -85.82 -16.04 -20.07
C SER A 77 -86.43 -17.22 -20.84
N PHE A 78 -87.68 -17.55 -20.54
CA PHE A 78 -88.47 -18.58 -21.25
C PHE A 78 -89.30 -17.97 -22.39
N GLY A 79 -89.35 -16.63 -22.49
CA GLY A 79 -89.97 -15.93 -23.62
C GLY A 79 -91.42 -16.33 -23.88
N GLY A 80 -92.18 -16.63 -22.82
CA GLY A 80 -93.58 -17.05 -22.88
C GLY A 80 -93.83 -18.55 -23.03
N ASP A 81 -92.79 -19.38 -23.21
CA ASP A 81 -92.94 -20.83 -23.43
C ASP A 81 -93.12 -21.59 -22.11
N THR A 82 -94.28 -22.21 -21.94
CA THR A 82 -94.65 -22.98 -20.74
C THR A 82 -94.37 -24.47 -20.87
N THR A 83 -93.84 -24.91 -22.02
CA THR A 83 -93.55 -26.33 -22.29
C THR A 83 -92.13 -26.74 -21.92
N LEU A 84 -91.28 -25.79 -21.53
CA LEU A 84 -89.88 -26.01 -21.17
C LEU A 84 -89.73 -26.67 -19.80
N THR A 85 -88.80 -27.61 -19.71
CA THR A 85 -88.49 -28.37 -18.50
C THR A 85 -87.06 -28.17 -18.04
N GLU A 86 -86.75 -28.60 -16.80
CA GLU A 86 -85.39 -28.62 -16.27
C GLU A 86 -84.42 -29.45 -17.13
N GLU A 87 -84.94 -30.48 -17.82
CA GLU A 87 -84.16 -31.32 -18.74
C GLU A 87 -83.64 -30.54 -19.94
N ASP A 88 -84.39 -29.54 -20.44
CA ASP A 88 -83.98 -28.70 -21.56
C ASP A 88 -82.80 -27.78 -21.18
N ILE A 89 -82.81 -27.28 -19.94
CA ILE A 89 -81.71 -26.49 -19.37
C ILE A 89 -80.49 -27.37 -19.16
N LEU A 90 -80.65 -28.55 -18.56
CA LEU A 90 -79.57 -29.51 -18.33
C LEU A 90 -78.94 -30.01 -19.64
N LYS A 91 -79.76 -30.28 -20.66
CA LYS A 91 -79.31 -30.65 -22.00
C LYS A 91 -78.49 -29.55 -22.64
N THR A 92 -78.92 -28.30 -22.50
CA THR A 92 -78.19 -27.14 -23.01
C THR A 92 -76.83 -26.96 -22.30
N LEU A 93 -76.79 -27.12 -20.97
CA LEU A 93 -75.55 -27.06 -20.19
C LEU A 93 -74.55 -28.17 -20.58
N ARG A 94 -75.04 -29.37 -20.92
CA ARG A 94 -74.20 -30.51 -21.32
C ARG A 94 -73.78 -30.48 -22.79
N GLU A 95 -74.69 -30.16 -23.71
CA GLU A 95 -74.43 -30.25 -25.16
C GLU A 95 -73.79 -28.97 -25.72
N LYS A 96 -74.24 -27.79 -25.27
CA LYS A 96 -73.72 -26.51 -25.80
C LYS A 96 -72.57 -25.97 -24.97
N TYR A 97 -72.63 -26.13 -23.64
CA TYR A 97 -71.61 -25.62 -22.73
C TYR A 97 -70.65 -26.68 -22.21
N LEU A 98 -70.83 -27.96 -22.57
CA LEU A 98 -69.95 -29.10 -22.24
C LEU A 98 -69.72 -29.32 -20.73
N ILE A 99 -70.64 -28.86 -19.87
CA ILE A 99 -70.53 -29.01 -18.42
C ILE A 99 -70.99 -30.41 -18.03
N VAL A 100 -70.11 -31.21 -17.41
CA VAL A 100 -70.34 -32.63 -17.12
C VAL A 100 -70.36 -32.92 -15.62
N GLU A 101 -69.61 -32.16 -14.83
CA GLU A 101 -69.40 -32.41 -13.41
C GLU A 101 -69.97 -31.27 -12.53
N GLY A 102 -70.51 -31.65 -11.36
CA GLY A 102 -70.84 -30.69 -10.31
C GLY A 102 -72.08 -29.81 -10.51
N ILE A 103 -73.00 -30.18 -11.41
CA ILE A 103 -74.24 -29.44 -11.68
C ILE A 103 -75.20 -29.55 -10.48
N ASN A 104 -75.64 -28.40 -9.95
CA ASN A 104 -76.62 -28.32 -8.87
C ASN A 104 -78.04 -28.46 -9.44
N THR A 105 -78.53 -29.69 -9.53
CA THR A 105 -79.86 -30.00 -10.09
C THR A 105 -80.98 -29.34 -9.29
N SER A 106 -80.94 -29.36 -7.94
CA SER A 106 -81.97 -28.72 -7.11
C SER A 106 -82.14 -27.22 -7.37
N LEU A 107 -81.04 -26.50 -7.61
CA LEU A 107 -81.09 -25.07 -7.89
C LEU A 107 -81.64 -24.78 -9.28
N ILE A 108 -81.37 -25.64 -10.27
CA ILE A 108 -81.93 -25.56 -11.62
C ILE A 108 -83.43 -25.82 -11.59
N GLN A 109 -83.91 -26.78 -10.80
CA GLN A 109 -85.34 -27.05 -10.59
C GLN A 109 -86.07 -25.81 -10.04
N ASP A 110 -85.52 -25.19 -8.99
CA ASP A 110 -86.07 -23.96 -8.40
C ASP A 110 -86.08 -22.77 -9.37
N LEU A 111 -85.07 -22.66 -10.22
CA LEU A 111 -85.01 -21.60 -11.24
C LEU A 111 -86.01 -21.83 -12.37
N THR A 112 -86.23 -23.09 -12.75
CA THR A 112 -87.22 -23.51 -13.74
C THR A 112 -88.65 -23.26 -13.23
N ALA A 113 -88.94 -23.63 -11.99
CA ALA A 113 -90.24 -23.38 -11.35
C ALA A 113 -90.56 -21.88 -11.24
N ARG A 114 -89.56 -21.05 -10.90
CA ARG A 114 -89.71 -19.58 -10.87
C ARG A 114 -89.94 -18.97 -12.26
N ALA A 115 -89.36 -19.55 -13.31
CA ALA A 115 -89.56 -19.11 -14.69
C ALA A 115 -90.97 -19.45 -15.18
N LEU A 116 -91.45 -20.66 -14.89
CA LEU A 116 -92.80 -21.12 -15.25
C LEU A 116 -93.91 -20.34 -14.55
N ALA A 117 -93.68 -19.87 -13.31
CA ALA A 117 -94.65 -19.06 -12.58
C ALA A 117 -94.87 -17.66 -13.20
N LYS A 118 -93.88 -17.14 -13.96
CA LYS A 118 -93.94 -15.86 -14.69
C LYS A 118 -93.18 -15.99 -16.02
N PRO A 119 -93.78 -16.60 -17.06
CA PRO A 119 -93.07 -17.03 -18.27
C PRO A 119 -92.51 -15.89 -19.14
N ASP A 120 -93.01 -14.66 -18.97
CA ASP A 120 -92.51 -13.45 -19.64
C ASP A 120 -91.45 -12.69 -18.84
N ALA A 121 -91.15 -13.13 -17.61
CA ALA A 121 -90.17 -12.46 -16.75
C ALA A 121 -88.75 -12.97 -16.99
N ILE A 122 -87.80 -12.06 -17.07
CA ILE A 122 -86.37 -12.40 -17.12
C ILE A 122 -85.90 -12.63 -15.68
N ILE A 123 -85.44 -13.84 -15.40
CA ILE A 123 -84.79 -14.16 -14.13
C ILE A 123 -83.38 -13.61 -14.18
N THR A 124 -83.05 -12.73 -13.24
CA THR A 124 -81.73 -12.15 -13.07
C THR A 124 -81.19 -12.47 -11.68
N GLY A 125 -79.91 -12.84 -11.60
CA GLY A 125 -79.26 -13.19 -10.34
C GLY A 125 -77.91 -13.85 -10.58
N ASN A 126 -77.06 -13.94 -9.57
CA ASN A 126 -75.79 -14.69 -9.66
C ASN A 126 -76.02 -16.08 -9.08
N HIS A 127 -76.53 -16.99 -9.89
CA HIS A 127 -76.87 -18.35 -9.45
C HIS A 127 -75.77 -19.33 -9.85
N GLN A 128 -75.00 -19.81 -8.89
CA GLN A 128 -73.95 -20.80 -9.15
C GLN A 128 -74.57 -22.17 -9.41
N ILE A 129 -74.63 -22.55 -10.69
CA ILE A 129 -75.34 -23.75 -11.17
C ILE A 129 -74.42 -24.96 -11.33
N ALA A 130 -73.10 -24.80 -11.32
CA ALA A 130 -72.14 -25.92 -11.29
C ALA A 130 -70.84 -25.58 -10.53
N SER A 131 -70.22 -26.58 -9.91
CA SER A 131 -68.95 -26.47 -9.18
C SER A 131 -68.07 -27.71 -9.33
N GLY A 132 -66.83 -27.52 -9.78
CA GLY A 132 -65.80 -28.56 -9.79
C GLY A 132 -65.30 -28.91 -8.38
N THR A 133 -64.51 -29.99 -8.28
CA THR A 133 -63.82 -30.41 -7.05
C THR A 133 -62.36 -29.96 -7.08
N PRO A 134 -61.93 -29.05 -6.19
CA PRO A 134 -60.56 -28.54 -6.23
C PRO A 134 -59.54 -29.64 -5.86
N PRO A 135 -58.35 -29.65 -6.49
CA PRO A 135 -57.30 -30.61 -6.13
C PRO A 135 -56.70 -30.28 -4.76
N VAL A 136 -56.17 -31.30 -4.06
CA VAL A 136 -55.43 -31.12 -2.81
C VAL A 136 -53.94 -31.13 -3.11
N SER A 137 -53.25 -30.04 -2.79
CA SER A 137 -51.82 -29.89 -3.04
C SER A 137 -51.00 -30.99 -2.36
N GLY A 138 -50.02 -31.52 -3.08
CA GLY A 138 -48.97 -32.34 -2.49
C GLY A 138 -48.08 -31.52 -1.55
N ARG A 139 -47.42 -32.20 -0.61
CA ARG A 139 -46.34 -31.61 0.19
C ARG A 139 -45.11 -31.40 -0.69
N ASP A 140 -44.53 -30.21 -0.60
CA ASP A 140 -43.24 -29.88 -1.21
C ASP A 140 -42.14 -30.75 -0.59
N GLY A 141 -41.17 -31.13 -1.40
CA GLY A 141 -39.99 -31.82 -0.90
C GLY A 141 -39.02 -30.84 -0.23
N GLN A 142 -38.12 -31.35 0.60
CA GLN A 142 -37.20 -30.53 1.40
C GLN A 142 -35.80 -31.14 1.39
N ILE A 143 -34.78 -30.32 1.59
CA ILE A 143 -33.41 -30.77 1.86
C ILE A 143 -33.22 -30.81 3.37
N GLU A 144 -32.86 -31.97 3.90
CA GLU A 144 -32.50 -32.17 5.29
C GLU A 144 -30.97 -32.19 5.41
N TYR A 145 -30.39 -31.24 6.15
CA TYR A 145 -28.94 -31.17 6.36
C TYR A 145 -28.55 -32.01 7.58
N THR A 146 -27.91 -33.14 7.35
CA THR A 146 -27.58 -34.16 8.37
C THR A 146 -26.56 -33.66 9.40
N PHE A 147 -25.76 -32.64 9.08
CA PHE A 147 -24.83 -32.05 10.02
C PHE A 147 -25.48 -31.16 11.09
N GLN A 148 -26.76 -30.78 10.95
CA GLN A 148 -27.45 -29.94 11.93
C GLN A 148 -27.48 -30.56 13.33
N ASP A 149 -27.57 -31.88 13.41
CA ASP A 149 -27.58 -32.63 14.68
C ASP A 149 -26.23 -32.59 15.42
N ARG A 150 -25.14 -32.32 14.68
CA ARG A 150 -23.77 -32.23 15.24
C ARG A 150 -23.40 -30.83 15.70
N LEU A 151 -24.15 -29.82 15.30
CA LEU A 151 -23.84 -28.43 15.64
C LEU A 151 -24.03 -28.19 17.14
N THR A 152 -23.10 -27.45 17.73
CA THR A 152 -23.25 -27.01 19.12
C THR A 152 -24.48 -26.11 19.23
N LYS A 153 -25.34 -26.31 20.23
CA LYS A 153 -26.60 -25.55 20.38
C LYS A 153 -26.37 -24.04 20.35
N GLY A 154 -27.04 -23.34 19.43
CA GLY A 154 -26.93 -21.88 19.26
C GLY A 154 -25.86 -21.41 18.28
N THR A 155 -25.19 -22.34 17.56
CA THR A 155 -24.20 -22.00 16.53
C THR A 155 -24.90 -21.68 15.21
N HIS A 156 -24.62 -20.49 14.66
CA HIS A 156 -25.05 -20.12 13.31
C HIS A 156 -23.86 -20.21 12.36
N LEU A 157 -23.98 -20.99 11.30
CA LEU A 157 -22.95 -21.11 10.27
C LEU A 157 -23.24 -20.12 9.14
N ASP A 158 -22.29 -19.22 8.87
CA ASP A 158 -22.34 -18.37 7.69
C ASP A 158 -21.51 -19.00 6.58
N PHE A 159 -22.20 -19.65 5.64
CA PHE A 159 -21.57 -20.41 4.57
C PHE A 159 -21.19 -19.57 3.35
N HIS A 160 -21.58 -18.29 3.31
CA HIS A 160 -21.39 -17.42 2.15
C HIS A 160 -19.97 -16.83 2.06
N GLU A 161 -19.22 -16.79 3.18
CA GLU A 161 -17.92 -16.11 3.26
C GLU A 161 -16.70 -17.02 3.00
N PHE A 162 -16.89 -18.34 2.85
CA PHE A 162 -15.77 -19.28 2.85
C PHE A 162 -14.93 -19.26 1.56
N ASN A 163 -15.55 -19.30 0.38
CA ASN A 163 -14.79 -19.31 -0.88
C ASN A 163 -13.93 -18.03 -1.04
N ASN A 164 -14.49 -16.87 -0.69
CA ASN A 164 -13.77 -15.61 -0.76
C ASN A 164 -12.62 -15.51 0.26
N ALA A 165 -12.69 -16.22 1.39
CA ALA A 165 -11.66 -16.16 2.43
C ALA A 165 -10.38 -16.93 2.05
N PHE A 166 -10.50 -18.04 1.32
CA PHE A 166 -9.34 -18.83 0.87
C PHE A 166 -8.71 -18.29 -0.42
N GLU A 167 -9.39 -17.38 -1.12
CA GLU A 167 -8.86 -16.66 -2.29
C GLU A 167 -8.05 -15.40 -1.93
N GLN A 168 -7.89 -15.09 -0.63
CA GLN A 168 -7.15 -13.91 -0.18
C GLN A 168 -5.64 -14.01 -0.49
N THR A 169 -5.02 -12.85 -0.69
CA THR A 169 -3.62 -12.75 -1.11
C THR A 169 -2.62 -12.90 0.04
N THR A 170 -3.06 -12.71 1.28
CA THR A 170 -2.20 -12.79 2.47
C THR A 170 -2.76 -13.74 3.51
N LEU A 171 -1.86 -14.43 4.22
CA LEU A 171 -2.24 -15.37 5.27
C LEU A 171 -2.99 -14.68 6.43
N GLU A 172 -2.65 -13.43 6.73
CA GLU A 172 -3.34 -12.64 7.75
C GLU A 172 -4.82 -12.43 7.40
N GLU A 173 -5.15 -12.10 6.14
CA GLU A 173 -6.53 -11.94 5.68
C GLU A 173 -7.33 -13.25 5.74
N VAL A 174 -6.70 -14.38 5.42
CA VAL A 174 -7.31 -15.73 5.53
C VAL A 174 -7.67 -16.04 6.98
N LEU A 175 -6.77 -15.70 7.92
CA LEU A 175 -6.94 -15.92 9.36
C LEU A 175 -7.77 -14.83 10.05
N THR A 176 -8.08 -13.74 9.36
CA THR A 176 -8.88 -12.65 9.90
C THR A 176 -10.35 -13.04 9.92
N ASP A 177 -11.01 -12.73 11.02
CA ASP A 177 -12.42 -12.92 11.33
C ASP A 177 -12.80 -14.27 11.96
N GLY A 178 -13.66 -14.22 12.98
CA GLY A 178 -14.05 -15.34 13.85
C GLY A 178 -14.98 -16.34 13.17
N ARG A 179 -14.60 -16.82 11.98
CA ARG A 179 -15.39 -17.72 11.15
C ARG A 179 -15.45 -19.12 11.76
N LEU A 180 -16.66 -19.64 11.85
CA LEU A 180 -16.94 -20.99 12.31
C LEU A 180 -16.97 -21.94 11.13
N GLY A 181 -15.94 -22.78 11.01
CA GLY A 181 -15.88 -23.86 10.03
C GLY A 181 -16.61 -25.11 10.50
N LEU A 182 -17.22 -25.82 9.56
CA LEU A 182 -17.69 -27.19 9.76
C LEU A 182 -16.79 -28.14 8.96
N PHE A 183 -15.86 -28.79 9.66
CA PHE A 183 -14.96 -29.76 9.05
C PHE A 183 -15.65 -31.11 8.85
N VAL A 184 -15.55 -31.66 7.64
CA VAL A 184 -16.13 -32.96 7.25
C VAL A 184 -15.05 -33.89 6.70
N GLN A 185 -15.27 -35.19 6.87
CA GLN A 185 -14.38 -36.24 6.36
C GLN A 185 -14.88 -36.81 5.02
N PRO A 186 -13.99 -37.40 4.19
CA PRO A 186 -14.41 -38.09 2.97
C PRO A 186 -15.45 -39.18 3.27
N GLY A 187 -16.51 -39.22 2.48
CA GLY A 187 -17.62 -40.17 2.61
C GLY A 187 -18.72 -39.77 3.59
N GLU A 188 -18.58 -38.63 4.28
CA GLU A 188 -19.58 -38.13 5.22
C GLU A 188 -20.87 -37.64 4.52
N GLU A 189 -22.04 -37.94 5.10
CA GLU A 189 -23.35 -37.47 4.62
C GLU A 189 -23.59 -36.02 5.07
N LEU A 190 -23.77 -35.13 4.09
CA LEU A 190 -23.96 -33.69 4.30
C LEU A 190 -25.44 -33.28 4.29
N ALA A 191 -26.21 -33.89 3.38
CA ALA A 191 -27.62 -33.59 3.20
C ALA A 191 -28.37 -34.77 2.58
N ARG A 192 -29.70 -34.76 2.73
CA ARG A 192 -30.62 -35.73 2.13
C ARG A 192 -31.80 -35.02 1.46
N ARG A 193 -32.16 -35.48 0.26
CA ARG A 193 -33.31 -34.98 -0.49
C ARG A 193 -34.56 -35.76 -0.08
N ILE A 194 -35.57 -35.04 0.41
CA ILE A 194 -36.91 -35.57 0.67
C ILE A 194 -37.78 -35.24 -0.54
N THR A 195 -38.23 -36.25 -1.27
CA THR A 195 -39.02 -36.07 -2.51
C THR A 195 -40.41 -35.49 -2.24
N SER A 196 -40.92 -34.67 -3.15
CA SER A 196 -42.27 -34.13 -3.06
C SER A 196 -43.35 -35.18 -3.31
N THR A 197 -44.58 -34.88 -2.90
CA THR A 197 -45.74 -35.77 -3.14
C THR A 197 -46.67 -35.19 -4.21
N GLN A 198 -47.38 -36.05 -4.94
CA GLN A 198 -48.20 -35.65 -6.11
C GLN A 198 -49.55 -34.99 -5.74
N GLY A 199 -49.95 -34.98 -4.47
CA GLY A 199 -51.27 -34.50 -4.03
C GLY A 199 -52.42 -35.43 -4.42
N LYS A 200 -53.68 -35.01 -4.22
CA LYS A 200 -54.87 -35.74 -4.69
C LYS A 200 -55.52 -35.04 -5.89
N PRO A 201 -55.92 -35.77 -6.94
CA PRO A 201 -56.51 -35.18 -8.14
C PRO A 201 -57.88 -34.55 -7.85
N GLY A 202 -58.09 -33.33 -8.36
CA GLY A 202 -59.40 -32.68 -8.46
C GLY A 202 -59.96 -32.78 -9.88
N ARG A 203 -61.23 -32.41 -10.09
CA ARG A 203 -61.86 -32.37 -11.41
C ARG A 203 -62.55 -31.03 -11.63
N ASP A 204 -62.33 -30.42 -12.78
CA ASP A 204 -63.06 -29.22 -13.19
C ASP A 204 -64.50 -29.55 -13.66
N ILE A 205 -65.31 -28.52 -13.94
CA ILE A 205 -66.71 -28.69 -14.37
C ILE A 205 -66.86 -29.44 -15.72
N PHE A 206 -65.78 -29.55 -16.49
CA PHE A 206 -65.71 -30.25 -17.77
C PHE A 206 -65.22 -31.70 -17.61
N GLY A 207 -64.93 -32.15 -16.39
CA GLY A 207 -64.44 -33.49 -16.09
C GLY A 207 -62.93 -33.70 -16.30
N LYS A 208 -62.16 -32.65 -16.58
CA LYS A 208 -60.72 -32.73 -16.73
C LYS A 208 -60.06 -32.82 -15.35
N VAL A 209 -59.20 -33.83 -15.19
CA VAL A 209 -58.45 -34.03 -13.95
C VAL A 209 -57.37 -32.96 -13.82
N LYS A 210 -57.37 -32.22 -12.71
CA LYS A 210 -56.31 -31.28 -12.33
C LYS A 210 -55.51 -31.88 -11.17
N MET A 211 -54.18 -31.92 -11.30
CA MET A 211 -53.27 -32.28 -10.21
C MET A 211 -52.49 -31.04 -9.75
N SER A 212 -52.14 -31.01 -8.47
CA SER A 212 -51.28 -29.97 -7.88
C SER A 212 -50.13 -30.66 -7.12
N PRO A 213 -49.11 -31.19 -7.84
CA PRO A 213 -47.97 -31.83 -7.19
C PRO A 213 -47.16 -30.81 -6.38
N GLY A 214 -46.57 -31.25 -5.28
CA GLY A 214 -45.63 -30.45 -4.49
C GLY A 214 -44.35 -30.18 -5.27
N ARG A 215 -43.72 -29.04 -5.01
CA ARG A 215 -42.47 -28.62 -5.64
C ARG A 215 -41.31 -29.51 -5.20
N SER A 216 -40.46 -29.90 -6.14
CA SER A 216 -39.22 -30.61 -5.81
C SER A 216 -38.18 -29.63 -5.29
N PRO A 217 -37.42 -29.96 -4.23
CA PRO A 217 -36.36 -29.11 -3.72
C PRO A 217 -35.20 -29.12 -4.70
N SER A 218 -34.66 -27.94 -5.00
CA SER A 218 -33.42 -27.74 -5.74
C SER A 218 -32.25 -27.62 -4.78
N LEU A 219 -31.21 -28.45 -4.99
CA LEU A 219 -29.88 -28.28 -4.43
C LEU A 219 -28.91 -28.64 -5.54
N GLU A 220 -28.00 -27.73 -5.85
CA GLU A 220 -26.96 -27.94 -6.85
C GLU A 220 -25.73 -28.58 -6.20
N ILE A 221 -25.11 -29.50 -6.94
CA ILE A 221 -23.87 -30.15 -6.52
C ILE A 221 -22.71 -29.26 -6.96
N GLY A 222 -21.95 -28.76 -5.98
CA GLY A 222 -20.70 -28.03 -6.21
C GLY A 222 -19.48 -28.94 -6.17
N ALA A 223 -18.30 -28.32 -6.11
CA ALA A 223 -17.03 -29.04 -6.06
C ALA A 223 -16.94 -29.96 -4.84
N SER A 224 -16.38 -31.16 -5.05
CA SER A 224 -16.05 -32.13 -4.00
C SER A 224 -17.24 -32.71 -3.23
N VAL A 225 -18.42 -32.70 -3.85
CA VAL A 225 -19.65 -33.35 -3.35
C VAL A 225 -20.18 -34.30 -4.41
N ARG A 226 -20.72 -35.46 -4.00
CA ARG A 226 -21.37 -36.42 -4.89
C ARG A 226 -22.78 -36.75 -4.39
N GLU A 227 -23.73 -36.94 -5.31
CA GLU A 227 -25.09 -37.40 -4.98
C GLU A 227 -25.22 -38.91 -5.27
N SER A 228 -25.77 -39.66 -4.32
CA SER A 228 -26.08 -41.09 -4.45
C SER A 228 -27.32 -41.43 -3.63
N ASP A 229 -28.36 -41.97 -4.27
CA ASP A 229 -29.64 -42.35 -3.64
C ASP A 229 -30.24 -41.23 -2.78
N ASP A 230 -30.42 -40.04 -3.36
CA ASP A 230 -30.96 -38.85 -2.68
C ASP A 230 -30.12 -38.37 -1.47
N ARG A 231 -28.85 -38.80 -1.35
CA ARG A 231 -27.90 -38.37 -0.32
C ARG A 231 -26.71 -37.65 -0.95
N PHE A 232 -26.28 -36.56 -0.32
CA PHE A 232 -25.12 -35.78 -0.69
C PHE A 232 -23.95 -36.16 0.20
N LEU A 233 -22.86 -36.66 -0.39
CA LEU A 233 -21.68 -37.17 0.31
C LEU A 233 -20.44 -36.33 -0.01
N ALA A 234 -19.60 -36.11 1.00
CA ALA A 234 -18.29 -35.51 0.84
C ALA A 234 -17.32 -36.42 0.07
N THR A 235 -16.53 -35.89 -0.86
CA THR A 235 -15.48 -36.66 -1.55
C THR A 235 -14.07 -36.38 -1.01
N ILE A 236 -13.85 -35.22 -0.39
CA ILE A 236 -12.57 -34.82 0.23
C ILE A 236 -12.77 -34.41 1.69
N CYS A 237 -11.68 -34.24 2.44
CA CYS A 237 -11.74 -33.57 3.74
C CYS A 237 -11.72 -32.04 3.57
N GLY A 238 -12.46 -31.32 4.40
CA GLY A 238 -12.44 -29.86 4.34
C GLY A 238 -13.65 -29.19 4.99
N TYR A 239 -13.84 -27.92 4.67
CA TYR A 239 -14.93 -27.10 5.19
C TYR A 239 -16.12 -27.11 4.23
N VAL A 240 -17.32 -27.28 4.78
CA VAL A 240 -18.57 -27.21 4.01
C VAL A 240 -18.85 -25.76 3.60
N CYS A 241 -19.11 -25.55 2.31
CA CYS A 241 -19.52 -24.27 1.73
C CYS A 241 -20.90 -24.42 1.07
N LEU A 242 -21.80 -23.47 1.31
CA LEU A 242 -23.16 -23.44 0.76
C LEU A 242 -23.46 -22.02 0.28
N GLN A 243 -23.48 -21.82 -1.04
CA GLN A 243 -23.73 -20.54 -1.69
C GLN A 243 -24.77 -20.74 -2.79
N ASP A 244 -25.81 -19.91 -2.86
CA ASP A 244 -26.84 -19.96 -3.91
C ASP A 244 -27.48 -21.35 -4.13
N GLN A 245 -27.72 -22.10 -3.05
CA GLN A 245 -28.21 -23.51 -3.09
C GLN A 245 -27.23 -24.51 -3.72
N GLN A 246 -25.96 -24.15 -3.87
CA GLN A 246 -24.89 -25.05 -4.28
C GLN A 246 -24.05 -25.51 -3.09
N LEU A 247 -24.00 -26.82 -2.87
CA LEU A 247 -23.24 -27.44 -1.78
C LEU A 247 -21.85 -27.90 -2.27
N SER A 248 -20.79 -27.39 -1.66
CA SER A 248 -19.39 -27.69 -2.01
C SER A 248 -18.51 -27.91 -0.77
N ILE A 249 -17.31 -28.46 -0.96
CA ILE A 249 -16.31 -28.61 0.10
C ILE A 249 -15.00 -27.96 -0.34
N HIS A 250 -14.51 -27.05 0.50
CA HIS A 250 -13.21 -26.41 0.31
C HIS A 250 -12.13 -27.16 1.13
N PRO A 251 -10.99 -27.57 0.52
CA PRO A 251 -9.91 -28.21 1.26
C PRO A 251 -9.34 -27.25 2.33
N PRO A 252 -8.82 -27.76 3.46
CA PRO A 252 -8.30 -26.93 4.55
C PRO A 252 -6.87 -26.44 4.26
N LEU A 253 -6.53 -26.23 2.99
CA LEU A 253 -5.20 -25.88 2.52
C LEU A 253 -5.24 -24.51 1.84
N TRP A 254 -4.22 -23.70 2.12
CA TRP A 254 -3.99 -22.43 1.44
C TRP A 254 -2.60 -22.44 0.81
N LEU A 255 -2.55 -22.30 -0.51
CA LEU A 255 -1.34 -22.16 -1.29
C LEU A 255 -1.04 -20.67 -1.44
N ALA A 256 0.14 -20.25 -0.98
CA ALA A 256 0.55 -18.86 -1.13
C ALA A 256 0.64 -18.47 -2.62
N PRO A 257 0.34 -17.21 -3.00
CA PRO A 257 0.40 -16.77 -4.39
C PRO A 257 1.76 -16.94 -5.07
N ASP A 258 2.84 -16.92 -4.28
CA ASP A 258 4.21 -17.15 -4.75
C ASP A 258 4.54 -18.62 -5.04
N ARG A 259 3.61 -19.54 -4.72
CA ARG A 259 3.74 -21.00 -4.84
C ARG A 259 4.94 -21.57 -4.07
N MET A 260 5.44 -20.84 -3.08
CA MET A 260 6.58 -21.26 -2.26
C MET A 260 6.17 -21.90 -0.96
N THR A 261 4.96 -21.67 -0.48
CA THR A 261 4.49 -22.21 0.80
C THR A 261 3.04 -22.68 0.74
N VAL A 262 2.73 -23.76 1.46
CA VAL A 262 1.36 -24.23 1.70
C VAL A 262 1.13 -24.34 3.20
N TYR A 263 0.02 -23.78 3.64
CA TYR A 263 -0.44 -23.83 5.01
C TYR A 263 -1.70 -24.67 5.13
N PHE A 264 -1.78 -25.47 6.20
CA PHE A 264 -3.04 -26.00 6.70
C PHE A 264 -3.72 -24.93 7.54
N ILE A 265 -4.95 -24.57 7.18
CA ILE A 265 -5.74 -23.55 7.85
C ILE A 265 -6.72 -24.21 8.82
N HIS A 266 -6.44 -24.09 10.10
CA HIS A 266 -7.34 -24.49 11.17
C HIS A 266 -8.24 -23.31 11.54
N LEU A 267 -9.54 -23.44 11.29
CA LEU A 267 -10.56 -22.48 11.70
C LEU A 267 -11.20 -22.90 13.02
N GLN A 268 -11.92 -21.97 13.65
CA GLN A 268 -12.76 -22.30 14.79
C GLN A 268 -13.84 -23.30 14.35
N GLN A 269 -13.99 -24.40 15.07
CA GLN A 269 -14.88 -25.49 14.66
C GLN A 269 -16.26 -25.40 15.30
N ALA A 270 -17.32 -25.51 14.49
CA ALA A 270 -18.71 -25.56 14.97
C ALA A 270 -19.11 -26.91 15.62
N ALA A 271 -18.32 -27.95 15.35
CA ALA A 271 -18.44 -29.29 15.90
C ALA A 271 -17.05 -29.86 16.23
N PRO A 272 -16.93 -30.90 17.08
CA PRO A 272 -15.64 -31.52 17.36
C PRO A 272 -14.94 -31.97 16.06
N LEU A 273 -13.66 -31.61 15.92
CA LEU A 273 -12.86 -31.95 14.76
C LEU A 273 -12.72 -33.48 14.65
N PRO A 274 -13.01 -34.09 13.49
CA PRO A 274 -12.73 -35.51 13.28
C PRO A 274 -11.22 -35.78 13.31
N ALA A 275 -10.83 -37.01 13.62
CA ALA A 275 -9.43 -37.41 13.60
C ALA A 275 -8.86 -37.29 12.18
N LEU A 276 -7.92 -36.36 11.99
CA LEU A 276 -7.23 -36.16 10.72
C LEU A 276 -6.35 -37.36 10.37
N ARG A 277 -6.28 -37.68 9.09
CA ARG A 277 -5.37 -38.72 8.56
C ARG A 277 -4.41 -38.10 7.57
N ASP A 278 -3.16 -38.57 7.62
CA ASP A 278 -2.10 -38.15 6.71
C ASP A 278 -2.54 -38.32 5.24
N GLU A 279 -3.23 -39.43 4.91
CA GLU A 279 -3.70 -39.72 3.55
C GLU A 279 -4.57 -38.60 2.96
N TRP A 280 -5.48 -38.04 3.76
CA TRP A 280 -6.40 -37.00 3.29
C TRP A 280 -5.68 -35.69 2.96
N LEU A 281 -4.65 -35.35 3.75
CA LEU A 281 -3.82 -34.17 3.52
C LEU A 281 -2.90 -34.36 2.32
N PHE A 282 -2.35 -35.57 2.13
CA PHE A 282 -1.59 -35.88 0.92
C PHE A 282 -2.46 -35.83 -0.35
N GLU A 283 -3.68 -36.36 -0.31
CA GLU A 283 -4.63 -36.26 -1.43
C GLU A 283 -4.97 -34.80 -1.75
N ALA A 284 -5.20 -33.97 -0.72
CA ALA A 284 -5.46 -32.55 -0.90
C ALA A 284 -4.25 -31.78 -1.47
N LEU A 285 -3.02 -32.12 -1.04
CA LEU A 285 -1.79 -31.55 -1.60
C LEU A 285 -1.56 -31.97 -3.07
N MET A 286 -1.84 -33.22 -3.41
CA MET A 286 -1.76 -33.71 -4.80
C MET A 286 -2.79 -33.03 -5.70
N ALA A 287 -3.99 -32.75 -5.20
CA ALA A 287 -5.00 -31.99 -5.94
C ALA A 287 -4.59 -30.54 -6.22
N LEU A 288 -3.69 -29.98 -5.40
CA LEU A 288 -3.05 -28.68 -5.61
C LEU A 288 -1.75 -28.77 -6.44
N GLU A 289 -1.45 -29.93 -7.03
CA GLU A 289 -0.25 -30.21 -7.82
C GLU A 289 1.08 -30.02 -7.06
N VAL A 290 1.05 -30.05 -5.72
CA VAL A 290 2.25 -29.94 -4.88
C VAL A 290 3.05 -31.23 -4.96
N SER A 291 4.25 -31.16 -5.54
CA SER A 291 5.14 -32.30 -5.80
C SER A 291 6.45 -32.24 -5.01
N HIS A 292 6.85 -31.04 -4.58
CA HIS A 292 8.12 -30.79 -3.89
C HIS A 292 7.90 -30.11 -2.54
N GLY A 293 8.87 -30.24 -1.63
CA GLY A 293 8.89 -29.46 -0.38
C GLY A 293 7.89 -29.87 0.72
N ILE A 294 7.24 -31.04 0.63
CA ILE A 294 6.24 -31.50 1.60
C ILE A 294 6.90 -31.89 2.94
N ASP A 295 6.48 -31.25 4.02
CA ASP A 295 6.92 -31.56 5.38
C ASP A 295 6.06 -32.68 5.99
N LYS A 296 6.53 -33.92 5.84
CA LYS A 296 5.89 -35.11 6.41
C LYS A 296 5.83 -35.08 7.95
N THR A 297 6.76 -34.39 8.60
CA THR A 297 6.81 -34.32 10.06
C THR A 297 5.74 -33.39 10.59
N ALA A 298 5.52 -32.25 9.95
CA ALA A 298 4.44 -31.32 10.27
C ALA A 298 3.05 -31.95 10.06
N ILE A 299 2.84 -32.66 8.95
CA ILE A 299 1.59 -33.38 8.67
C ILE A 299 1.30 -34.42 9.77
N SER A 300 2.28 -35.25 10.10
CA SER A 300 2.09 -36.27 11.14
C SER A 300 1.83 -35.64 12.51
N ALA A 301 2.50 -34.55 12.86
CA ALA A 301 2.24 -33.81 14.10
C ALA A 301 0.81 -33.28 14.17
N LEU A 302 0.30 -32.73 13.07
CA LEU A 302 -1.06 -32.21 12.95
C LEU A 302 -2.12 -33.32 13.17
N CYS A 303 -1.87 -34.52 12.65
CA CYS A 303 -2.79 -35.66 12.81
C CYS A 303 -2.78 -36.24 14.23
N HIS A 304 -1.62 -36.27 14.91
CA HIS A 304 -1.52 -36.76 16.29
C HIS A 304 -2.01 -35.75 17.33
N THR A 305 -1.72 -34.46 17.12
CA THR A 305 -2.05 -33.37 18.03
C THR A 305 -2.74 -32.25 17.24
N PRO A 306 -4.02 -32.44 16.87
CA PRO A 306 -4.74 -31.41 16.14
C PRO A 306 -4.90 -30.13 17.01
N PRO A 307 -4.97 -28.95 16.39
CA PRO A 307 -5.25 -27.71 17.09
C PRO A 307 -6.59 -27.80 17.83
N LYS A 308 -6.72 -27.04 18.93
CA LYS A 308 -7.98 -27.02 19.68
C LYS A 308 -9.08 -26.37 18.85
N SER A 309 -10.31 -26.85 18.99
CA SER A 309 -11.47 -26.40 18.22
C SER A 309 -11.79 -24.90 18.33
N ASP A 310 -11.28 -24.20 19.34
CA ASP A 310 -11.48 -22.78 19.61
C ASP A 310 -10.37 -21.87 19.05
N ILE A 311 -9.31 -22.42 18.45
CA ILE A 311 -8.14 -21.68 17.99
C ILE A 311 -8.18 -21.55 16.46
N VAL A 312 -7.85 -20.37 15.95
CA VAL A 312 -7.55 -20.13 14.53
C VAL A 312 -6.03 -20.14 14.37
N GLU A 313 -5.51 -21.04 13.53
CA GLU A 313 -4.06 -21.24 13.36
C GLU A 313 -3.74 -21.68 11.93
N ALA A 314 -2.58 -21.25 11.41
CA ALA A 314 -2.02 -21.73 10.17
C ALA A 314 -0.75 -22.54 10.44
N VAL A 315 -0.70 -23.76 9.94
CA VAL A 315 0.46 -24.65 10.10
C VAL A 315 1.14 -24.84 8.75
N LEU A 316 2.43 -24.50 8.64
CA LEU A 316 3.19 -24.72 7.41
C LEU A 316 3.37 -26.23 7.19
N ILE A 317 2.93 -26.74 6.03
CA ILE A 317 3.00 -28.17 5.69
C ILE A 317 3.80 -28.46 4.42
N ALA A 318 4.12 -27.45 3.61
CA ALA A 318 5.06 -27.57 2.50
C ALA A 318 5.80 -26.25 2.24
N GLN A 319 7.09 -26.33 1.91
CA GLN A 319 7.93 -25.19 1.56
C GLN A 319 8.87 -25.51 0.38
N GLY A 320 8.87 -24.66 -0.65
CA GLY A 320 9.79 -24.74 -1.80
C GLY A 320 11.22 -24.36 -1.44
N THR A 321 12.17 -24.70 -2.32
CA THR A 321 13.58 -24.35 -2.17
C THR A 321 13.84 -22.96 -2.77
N PRO A 322 14.18 -21.93 -1.98
CA PRO A 322 14.43 -20.59 -2.52
C PRO A 322 15.72 -20.54 -3.37
N PRO A 323 15.77 -19.72 -4.44
CA PRO A 323 16.97 -19.51 -5.23
C PRO A 323 18.07 -18.81 -4.41
N VAL A 324 19.34 -19.15 -4.69
CA VAL A 324 20.51 -18.49 -4.09
C VAL A 324 21.26 -17.73 -5.19
N PRO A 325 21.27 -16.38 -5.18
CA PRO A 325 22.04 -15.59 -6.14
C PRO A 325 23.54 -15.90 -6.08
N GLY A 326 24.19 -15.86 -7.24
CA GLY A 326 25.65 -15.94 -7.31
C GLY A 326 26.30 -14.70 -6.70
N ALA A 327 27.49 -14.86 -6.13
CA ALA A 327 28.28 -13.76 -5.59
C ALA A 327 29.14 -13.14 -6.69
N ASP A 328 29.17 -11.81 -6.76
CA ASP A 328 30.03 -11.07 -7.70
C ASP A 328 31.52 -11.32 -7.42
N THR A 329 32.38 -11.08 -8.42
CA THR A 329 33.84 -11.10 -8.21
C THR A 329 34.22 -10.07 -7.16
N MET A 330 35.02 -10.47 -6.18
CA MET A 330 35.44 -9.60 -5.08
C MET A 330 36.93 -9.79 -4.81
N VAL A 331 37.60 -8.76 -4.31
CA VAL A 331 38.95 -8.91 -3.78
C VAL A 331 38.85 -9.22 -2.29
N ASP A 332 39.38 -10.37 -1.88
CA ASP A 332 39.59 -10.71 -0.48
C ASP A 332 40.82 -9.98 0.02
N HIS A 333 40.60 -8.99 0.87
CA HIS A 333 41.66 -8.15 1.41
C HIS A 333 42.09 -8.71 2.78
N PRO A 334 43.41 -8.88 3.04
CA PRO A 334 43.91 -9.35 4.34
C PRO A 334 43.67 -8.33 5.47
N PHE A 335 43.15 -7.15 5.14
CA PHE A 335 42.73 -6.12 6.06
C PHE A 335 41.26 -5.78 5.82
N GLN A 336 40.58 -5.40 6.90
CA GLN A 336 39.14 -5.14 6.85
C GLN A 336 38.86 -3.89 6.02
N MET A 337 38.32 -4.07 4.82
CA MET A 337 37.90 -2.97 3.98
C MET A 337 36.56 -2.42 4.45
N GLY A 338 36.56 -1.13 4.81
CA GLY A 338 35.32 -0.44 5.15
C GLY A 338 35.58 0.93 5.73
N LYS A 339 34.91 1.95 5.18
CA LYS A 339 34.75 3.23 5.87
C LYS A 339 33.89 3.02 7.11
N GLN A 340 34.51 2.64 8.22
CA GLN A 340 33.85 2.74 9.51
C GLN A 340 33.86 4.22 9.90
N ALA A 341 32.69 4.77 10.26
CA ALA A 341 32.66 6.03 10.99
C ALA A 341 33.51 5.83 12.23
N GLY A 342 34.49 6.70 12.49
CA GLY A 342 35.36 6.55 13.66
C GLY A 342 34.48 6.38 14.88
N LYS A 343 34.72 5.33 15.66
CA LYS A 343 33.82 4.97 16.75
C LYS A 343 33.87 6.07 17.80
N ILE A 344 32.72 6.67 18.07
CA ILE A 344 32.57 7.62 19.17
C ILE A 344 32.60 6.80 20.45
N LEU A 345 33.62 7.03 21.27
CA LEU A 345 33.81 6.39 22.56
C LEU A 345 32.78 6.93 23.56
N PRO A 346 32.52 6.22 24.68
CA PRO A 346 31.57 6.68 25.69
C PRO A 346 31.89 8.06 26.27
N ASP A 347 33.16 8.44 26.28
CA ASP A 347 33.63 9.78 26.70
C ASP A 347 33.50 10.84 25.58
N GLY A 348 32.89 10.49 24.45
CA GLY A 348 32.69 11.32 23.27
C GLY A 348 33.90 11.43 22.35
N SER A 349 35.10 10.99 22.79
CA SER A 349 36.29 11.05 21.94
C SER A 349 36.16 10.08 20.78
N ILE A 350 36.89 10.34 19.70
CA ILE A 350 36.83 9.49 18.51
C ILE A 350 38.02 8.56 18.53
N ASP A 351 37.74 7.25 18.52
CA ASP A 351 38.79 6.27 18.30
C ASP A 351 39.20 6.30 16.82
N LEU A 352 40.41 6.77 16.57
CA LEU A 352 41.00 6.78 15.23
C LEU A 352 41.49 5.38 14.81
N ARG A 353 41.64 4.42 15.74
CA ARG A 353 42.11 3.05 15.44
C ARG A 353 41.07 2.23 14.70
N ASP A 354 39.80 2.40 15.02
CA ASP A 354 38.68 1.71 14.37
C ASP A 354 38.34 2.29 12.99
N ARG A 355 38.96 3.42 12.61
CA ARG A 355 38.78 4.02 11.29
C ARG A 355 39.78 3.43 10.31
N ASN A 356 39.44 2.31 9.66
CA ASN A 356 40.13 1.80 8.46
C ASN A 356 40.01 2.73 7.23
N SER A 357 39.89 4.05 7.44
CA SER A 357 39.92 5.07 6.38
C SER A 357 41.32 5.32 5.83
N VAL A 358 42.34 4.83 6.54
CA VAL A 358 43.76 4.95 6.24
C VAL A 358 44.35 3.57 6.47
N ILE A 359 44.28 2.70 5.47
CA ILE A 359 45.01 1.43 5.52
C ILE A 359 46.43 1.76 5.09
N GLY A 360 47.25 2.10 6.10
CA GLY A 360 48.68 2.23 5.93
C GLY A 360 49.25 0.88 5.51
N VAL A 361 49.88 0.84 4.35
CA VAL A 361 50.58 -0.34 3.86
C VAL A 361 52.05 -0.03 3.73
N GLU A 362 52.86 -1.04 4.02
CA GLU A 362 54.29 -1.02 3.73
C GLU A 362 54.54 -1.43 2.29
N GLU A 363 55.65 -0.99 1.72
CA GLU A 363 56.15 -1.48 0.43
C GLU A 363 56.21 -3.03 0.43
N ASP A 364 55.77 -3.63 -0.68
CA ASP A 364 55.60 -5.07 -0.89
C ASP A 364 54.52 -5.79 -0.05
N GLN A 365 53.73 -5.07 0.76
CA GLN A 365 52.63 -5.69 1.50
C GLN A 365 51.50 -6.19 0.57
N PRO A 366 50.94 -7.41 0.79
CA PRO A 366 49.80 -7.91 0.02
C PRO A 366 48.55 -7.07 0.29
N LEU A 367 47.90 -6.65 -0.79
CA LEU A 367 46.69 -5.83 -0.76
C LEU A 367 45.42 -6.67 -0.86
N GLY A 368 45.45 -7.82 -1.51
CA GLY A 368 44.31 -8.75 -1.60
C GLY A 368 44.37 -9.71 -2.78
N GLU A 369 43.53 -10.75 -2.73
CA GLU A 369 43.38 -11.80 -3.74
C GLU A 369 42.01 -11.74 -4.41
N VAL A 370 41.93 -11.97 -5.72
CA VAL A 370 40.66 -11.92 -6.47
C VAL A 370 39.91 -13.25 -6.36
N ILE A 371 38.72 -13.22 -5.76
CA ILE A 371 37.76 -14.32 -5.75
C ILE A 371 36.80 -14.15 -6.94
N SER A 372 36.82 -15.11 -7.87
CA SER A 372 35.94 -15.12 -9.05
C SER A 372 34.45 -15.18 -8.71
N ALA A 373 33.60 -14.69 -9.61
CA ALA A 373 32.16 -14.75 -9.43
C ALA A 373 31.65 -16.19 -9.35
N THR A 374 30.62 -16.43 -8.53
CA THR A 374 29.97 -17.74 -8.44
C THR A 374 28.67 -17.76 -9.25
N LYS A 375 28.31 -18.94 -9.76
CA LYS A 375 27.01 -19.14 -10.40
C LYS A 375 25.92 -19.15 -9.34
N GLY A 376 24.77 -18.58 -9.68
CA GLY A 376 23.59 -18.70 -8.84
C GLY A 376 23.07 -20.13 -8.85
N ILE A 377 22.49 -20.56 -7.74
CA ILE A 377 21.86 -21.87 -7.61
C ILE A 377 20.35 -21.65 -7.78
N PRO A 378 19.73 -22.18 -8.86
CA PRO A 378 18.29 -22.07 -9.07
C PRO A 378 17.50 -22.66 -7.91
N GLY A 379 16.39 -22.01 -7.57
CA GLY A 379 15.41 -22.54 -6.63
C GLY A 379 14.43 -23.50 -7.32
N GLU A 380 13.51 -24.03 -6.54
CA GLU A 380 12.42 -24.89 -7.01
C GLU A 380 11.18 -24.62 -6.17
N ASN A 381 10.07 -24.25 -6.83
CA ASN A 381 8.82 -24.01 -6.12
C ASN A 381 8.10 -25.32 -5.77
N LEU A 382 6.94 -25.24 -5.10
CA LEU A 382 6.20 -26.42 -4.64
C LEU A 382 5.64 -27.30 -5.77
N LEU A 383 5.52 -26.76 -6.99
CA LEU A 383 5.03 -27.46 -8.17
C LEU A 383 6.17 -28.16 -8.95
N GLY A 384 7.44 -27.95 -8.54
CA GLY A 384 8.62 -28.44 -9.25
C GLY A 384 9.08 -27.53 -10.39
N GLU A 385 8.59 -26.29 -10.46
CA GLU A 385 9.06 -25.29 -11.42
C GLU A 385 10.37 -24.66 -10.90
N HIS A 386 11.39 -24.61 -11.76
CA HIS A 386 12.65 -23.98 -11.40
C HIS A 386 12.52 -22.45 -11.30
N ILE A 387 13.03 -21.89 -10.22
CA ILE A 387 13.11 -20.44 -10.02
C ILE A 387 14.50 -19.99 -10.43
N GLU A 388 14.57 -19.32 -11.57
CA GLU A 388 15.83 -18.76 -12.07
C GLU A 388 16.40 -17.74 -11.09
N THR A 389 17.71 -17.66 -11.05
CA THR A 389 18.45 -16.71 -10.24
C THR A 389 19.57 -16.08 -11.05
N THR A 390 20.08 -14.95 -10.58
CA THR A 390 21.17 -14.26 -11.25
C THR A 390 22.52 -14.86 -10.86
N ASP A 391 23.36 -15.09 -11.86
CA ASP A 391 24.79 -15.35 -11.64
C ASP A 391 25.49 -14.10 -11.10
N GLY A 392 26.57 -14.30 -10.34
CA GLY A 392 27.43 -13.23 -9.91
C GLY A 392 28.08 -12.53 -11.11
N LYS A 393 28.25 -11.22 -11.02
CA LYS A 393 28.90 -10.41 -12.05
C LYS A 393 30.40 -10.60 -12.01
N GLU A 394 30.99 -10.83 -13.17
CA GLU A 394 32.45 -10.84 -13.33
C GLU A 394 32.98 -9.39 -13.30
N ILE A 395 33.80 -9.05 -12.30
CA ILE A 395 34.39 -7.71 -12.13
C ILE A 395 35.90 -7.80 -12.30
N SER A 396 36.45 -7.02 -13.24
CA SER A 396 37.90 -6.98 -13.50
C SER A 396 38.56 -5.86 -12.69
N PHE A 397 39.25 -6.24 -11.61
CA PHE A 397 40.04 -5.32 -10.80
C PHE A 397 41.36 -4.95 -11.48
N LYS A 398 41.80 -3.69 -11.32
CA LYS A 398 43.02 -3.15 -11.92
C LYS A 398 43.95 -2.56 -10.86
N ALA A 399 45.25 -2.67 -11.12
CA ALA A 399 46.26 -1.95 -10.35
C ALA A 399 46.28 -0.48 -10.76
N GLY A 400 46.20 0.41 -9.77
CA GLY A 400 46.30 1.85 -9.92
C GLY A 400 47.71 2.36 -9.63
N GLU A 401 47.80 3.59 -9.12
CA GLU A 401 49.06 4.25 -8.82
C GLU A 401 49.74 3.59 -7.61
N ASN A 402 51.04 3.28 -7.74
CA ASN A 402 51.87 2.65 -6.71
C ASN A 402 51.36 1.27 -6.23
N VAL A 403 50.69 0.52 -7.10
CA VAL A 403 50.20 -0.85 -6.85
C VAL A 403 50.68 -1.78 -7.95
N ARG A 404 51.21 -2.93 -7.58
CA ARG A 404 51.65 -4.01 -8.48
C ARG A 404 50.58 -5.10 -8.53
N ALA A 405 50.15 -5.50 -9.74
CA ALA A 405 49.26 -6.65 -9.94
C ALA A 405 50.06 -7.89 -10.37
N GLU A 406 49.65 -9.06 -9.90
CA GLU A 406 50.22 -10.36 -10.29
C GLU A 406 49.22 -11.18 -11.11
N GLY A 407 49.69 -11.75 -12.23
CA GLY A 407 48.90 -12.55 -13.17
C GLY A 407 48.24 -11.78 -14.31
N ASN A 408 47.74 -12.53 -15.30
CA ASN A 408 46.90 -12.00 -16.39
C ASN A 408 45.78 -13.02 -16.72
N PRO A 409 44.55 -12.82 -16.22
CA PRO A 409 44.07 -11.66 -15.44
C PRO A 409 44.67 -11.57 -14.03
N PRO A 410 44.65 -10.37 -13.39
CA PRO A 410 45.18 -10.18 -12.04
C PRO A 410 44.48 -11.07 -11.03
N HIS A 411 45.24 -11.81 -10.22
CA HIS A 411 44.69 -12.60 -9.11
C HIS A 411 45.18 -12.13 -7.74
N ALA A 412 46.24 -11.31 -7.67
CA ALA A 412 46.72 -10.70 -6.44
C ALA A 412 47.26 -9.28 -6.67
N PHE A 413 47.21 -8.44 -5.64
CA PHE A 413 47.72 -7.07 -5.65
C PHE A 413 48.71 -6.82 -4.50
N PHE A 414 49.75 -6.01 -4.74
CA PHE A 414 50.81 -5.68 -3.77
C PHE A 414 51.11 -4.18 -3.77
N ALA A 415 51.55 -3.65 -2.63
CA ALA A 415 51.97 -2.26 -2.50
C ALA A 415 53.36 -2.00 -3.11
N GLU A 416 53.55 -0.88 -3.84
CA GLU A 416 54.88 -0.46 -4.32
C GLU A 416 55.55 0.60 -3.43
N ILE A 417 54.80 1.26 -2.54
CA ILE A 417 55.33 2.28 -1.63
C ILE A 417 54.64 2.20 -0.27
N ASN A 418 55.29 2.78 0.75
CA ASN A 418 54.63 3.13 2.00
C ASN A 418 53.57 4.22 1.76
N GLY A 419 52.32 3.96 2.14
CA GLY A 419 51.25 4.93 1.98
C GLY A 419 49.89 4.38 2.35
N ASN A 420 48.84 5.13 1.99
CA ASN A 420 47.46 4.74 2.27
C ASN A 420 46.81 4.13 1.04
N VAL A 421 46.18 2.97 1.23
CA VAL A 421 45.37 2.32 0.19
C VAL A 421 44.07 3.09 -0.02
N TYR A 422 43.77 3.39 -1.28
CA TYR A 422 42.56 4.00 -1.77
C TYR A 422 41.98 3.14 -2.89
N ILE A 423 40.77 2.62 -2.70
CA ILE A 423 40.03 1.96 -3.78
C ILE A 423 39.06 2.95 -4.39
N THR A 424 39.18 3.17 -5.70
CA THR A 424 38.24 3.97 -6.47
C THR A 424 37.65 3.09 -7.58
N SER A 425 36.35 2.80 -7.48
CA SER A 425 35.66 1.82 -8.33
C SER A 425 36.32 0.44 -8.23
N ASP A 426 36.96 -0.03 -9.30
CA ASP A 426 37.63 -1.34 -9.38
C ASP A 426 39.16 -1.19 -9.44
N THR A 427 39.70 -0.01 -9.10
CA THR A 427 41.13 0.27 -9.13
C THR A 427 41.69 0.57 -7.73
N ILE A 428 42.76 -0.13 -7.37
CA ILE A 428 43.45 0.03 -6.07
C ILE A 428 44.64 0.95 -6.26
N HIS A 429 44.73 2.04 -5.49
CA HIS A 429 45.83 3.02 -5.52
C HIS A 429 46.47 3.15 -4.14
N ILE A 430 47.74 3.53 -4.07
CA ILE A 430 48.40 3.94 -2.83
C ILE A 430 48.86 5.39 -2.93
N LYS A 431 48.53 6.22 -1.94
CA LYS A 431 48.94 7.63 -1.88
C LYS A 431 49.86 7.89 -0.68
N LYS A 432 50.84 8.77 -0.86
CA LYS A 432 51.75 9.22 0.21
C LYS A 432 51.02 10.03 1.28
N VAL A 433 51.44 9.90 2.54
CA VAL A 433 50.92 10.64 3.70
C VAL A 433 52.01 11.49 4.32
N PHE A 434 51.68 12.71 4.70
CA PHE A 434 52.56 13.59 5.47
C PHE A 434 52.27 13.45 6.97
N ILE A 435 53.18 12.82 7.70
CA ILE A 435 53.01 12.50 9.13
C ILE A 435 53.83 13.49 9.99
N VAL A 436 53.17 14.15 10.93
CA VAL A 436 53.78 14.97 11.98
C VAL A 436 53.69 14.21 13.30
N ASN A 437 54.85 13.76 13.80
CA ASN A 437 54.99 13.04 15.06
C ASN A 437 55.12 14.01 16.25
N GLY A 438 54.06 14.79 16.50
CA GLY A 438 54.03 15.80 17.55
C GLY A 438 53.02 16.90 17.25
N ASP A 439 53.23 18.07 17.84
CA ASP A 439 52.38 19.24 17.68
C ASP A 439 52.78 20.05 16.44
N VAL A 440 51.82 20.71 15.81
CA VAL A 440 52.09 21.77 14.84
C VAL A 440 52.28 23.07 15.62
N ASP A 441 53.53 23.48 15.77
CA ASP A 441 53.97 24.63 16.56
C ASP A 441 55.08 25.40 15.83
N TYR A 442 55.88 26.17 16.57
CA TYR A 442 56.99 26.94 15.99
C TYR A 442 58.13 26.07 15.45
N GLU A 443 58.24 24.80 15.85
CA GLU A 443 59.24 23.86 15.35
C GLU A 443 58.82 23.30 13.98
N VAL A 444 57.54 22.91 13.84
CA VAL A 444 57.01 22.33 12.60
C VAL A 444 56.61 23.42 11.59
N GLY A 445 55.97 24.49 12.05
CA GLY A 445 55.46 25.57 11.22
C GLY A 445 54.15 25.26 10.48
N ASN A 446 53.74 26.18 9.59
CA ASN A 446 52.55 25.99 8.77
C ASN A 446 52.75 24.87 7.74
N ILE A 447 51.69 24.12 7.46
CA ILE A 447 51.72 22.99 6.52
C ILE A 447 50.90 23.35 5.28
N ASP A 448 51.48 23.21 4.09
CA ASP A 448 50.79 23.32 2.80
C ASP A 448 51.25 22.18 1.87
N THR A 449 50.40 21.17 1.70
CA THR A 449 50.73 19.95 0.94
C THR A 449 49.55 19.50 0.09
N THR A 450 49.82 18.81 -1.01
CA THR A 450 48.78 18.17 -1.84
C THR A 450 48.32 16.81 -1.30
N HIS A 451 49.00 16.29 -0.29
CA HIS A 451 48.81 14.93 0.25
C HIS A 451 47.96 14.93 1.51
N ASP A 452 47.57 13.75 1.98
CA ASP A 452 46.93 13.60 3.30
C ASP A 452 47.90 14.01 4.41
N VAL A 453 47.36 14.59 5.47
CA VAL A 453 48.13 15.06 6.63
C VAL A 453 47.64 14.32 7.87
N GLN A 454 48.57 13.70 8.59
CA GLN A 454 48.32 13.09 9.90
C GLN A 454 49.17 13.79 10.95
N ILE A 455 48.51 14.36 11.96
CA ILE A 455 49.14 15.04 13.09
C ILE A 455 48.83 14.22 14.35
N ASN A 456 49.87 13.67 14.96
CA ASN A 456 49.75 12.82 16.15
C ASN A 456 49.63 13.65 17.46
N GLY A 457 49.79 14.97 17.38
CA GLY A 457 49.63 15.92 18.48
C GLY A 457 48.56 17.00 18.22
N ASN A 458 48.75 18.16 18.83
CA ASN A 458 47.87 19.33 18.74
C ASN A 458 48.22 20.24 17.56
N ILE A 459 47.31 21.14 17.19
CA ILE A 459 47.64 22.28 16.35
C ILE A 459 47.61 23.52 17.25
N SER A 460 48.80 24.05 17.53
CA SER A 460 48.98 25.20 18.41
C SER A 460 48.26 26.44 17.86
N ALA A 461 48.00 27.39 18.73
CA ALA A 461 47.27 28.60 18.39
C ALA A 461 47.88 29.38 17.20
N GLY A 462 47.05 29.73 16.21
CA GLY A 462 47.41 30.60 15.09
C GLY A 462 48.08 29.92 13.89
N PHE A 463 48.28 28.59 13.92
CA PHE A 463 48.91 27.86 12.82
C PHE A 463 47.93 27.51 11.69
N VAL A 464 48.46 27.37 10.48
CA VAL A 464 47.71 27.09 9.26
C VAL A 464 48.10 25.73 8.70
N VAL A 465 47.11 24.87 8.46
CA VAL A 465 47.29 23.55 7.83
C VAL A 465 46.38 23.44 6.62
N LYS A 466 47.00 23.33 5.44
CA LYS A 466 46.34 23.14 4.15
C LYS A 466 46.74 21.81 3.53
N SER A 467 45.74 21.03 3.15
CA SER A 467 45.93 19.71 2.56
C SER A 467 45.11 19.55 1.26
N GLY A 468 45.74 19.07 0.20
CA GLY A 468 45.05 18.57 -0.99
C GLY A 468 44.38 17.20 -0.77
N GLY A 469 44.69 16.55 0.36
CA GLY A 469 44.14 15.31 0.88
C GLY A 469 43.13 15.54 2.01
N SER A 470 43.02 14.55 2.91
CA SER A 470 42.30 14.61 4.18
C SER A 470 43.25 14.99 5.33
N ILE A 471 42.71 15.53 6.42
CA ILE A 471 43.48 15.91 7.62
C ILE A 471 42.99 15.08 8.82
N SER A 472 43.91 14.42 9.51
CA SER A 472 43.65 13.73 10.78
C SER A 472 44.49 14.36 11.89
N VAL A 473 43.85 14.79 12.97
CA VAL A 473 44.48 15.38 14.16
C VAL A 473 44.10 14.55 15.38
N SER A 474 45.10 13.99 16.06
CA SER A 474 44.88 13.19 17.28
C SER A 474 44.65 14.06 18.52
N GLY A 475 45.20 15.28 18.53
CA GLY A 475 45.05 16.25 19.62
C GLY A 475 43.92 17.27 19.41
N ILE A 476 44.07 18.41 20.08
CA ILE A 476 43.15 19.55 20.04
C ILE A 476 43.61 20.56 18.96
N ILE A 477 42.64 21.20 18.32
CA ILE A 477 42.89 22.35 17.45
C ILE A 477 42.64 23.61 18.27
N GLU A 478 43.69 24.40 18.50
CA GLU A 478 43.65 25.57 19.37
C GLU A 478 43.15 26.85 18.67
N ALA A 479 43.10 27.94 19.45
CA ALA A 479 42.52 29.22 19.06
C ALA A 479 43.28 29.87 17.89
N GLY A 480 42.56 30.45 16.93
CA GLY A 480 43.14 31.17 15.80
C GLY A 480 43.72 30.28 14.70
N SER A 481 43.67 28.96 14.83
CA SER A 481 44.21 28.03 13.83
C SER A 481 43.29 27.90 12.62
N VAL A 482 43.87 27.74 11.42
CA VAL A 482 43.13 27.65 10.15
C VAL A 482 43.43 26.32 9.46
N LEU A 483 42.41 25.48 9.33
CA LEU A 483 42.49 24.20 8.64
C LEU A 483 41.64 24.22 7.37
N SER A 484 42.23 23.82 6.26
CA SER A 484 41.50 23.66 5.00
C SER A 484 41.96 22.41 4.26
N CYS A 485 41.02 21.53 3.91
CA CYS A 485 41.33 20.35 3.10
C CYS A 485 40.36 20.13 1.96
N ARG A 486 40.81 19.37 0.96
CA ARG A 486 39.95 18.87 -0.13
C ARG A 486 39.25 17.56 0.22
N GLY A 487 39.76 16.84 1.22
CA GLY A 487 39.21 15.61 1.76
C GLY A 487 38.32 15.82 3.00
N ASP A 488 38.34 14.84 3.90
CA ASP A 488 37.64 14.87 5.19
C ASP A 488 38.57 15.40 6.30
N ILE A 489 38.00 15.91 7.40
CA ILE A 489 38.77 16.33 8.60
C ILE A 489 38.33 15.51 9.80
N ILE A 490 39.30 15.00 10.56
CA ILE A 490 39.05 14.35 11.85
C ILE A 490 39.86 15.06 12.91
N ALA A 491 39.21 15.41 14.01
CA ALA A 491 39.87 15.91 15.22
C ALA A 491 39.41 15.03 16.39
N ALA A 492 40.27 14.11 16.85
CA ALA A 492 39.87 13.09 17.83
C ALA A 492 39.42 13.69 19.17
N GLN A 493 39.97 14.84 19.53
CA GLN A 493 39.54 15.67 20.64
C GLN A 493 38.64 16.80 20.12
N GLY A 494 38.99 18.08 20.34
CA GLY A 494 38.08 19.20 20.06
C GLY A 494 38.63 20.27 19.13
N ILE A 495 37.71 21.07 18.58
CA ILE A 495 38.01 22.29 17.83
C ILE A 495 37.65 23.48 18.71
N VAL A 496 38.66 24.22 19.18
CA VAL A 496 38.49 25.20 20.26
C VAL A 496 39.07 26.56 19.90
N GLY A 497 38.33 27.61 20.24
CA GLY A 497 38.85 28.96 20.37
C GLY A 497 38.37 29.92 19.31
N GLU A 498 38.35 31.19 19.70
CA GLU A 498 37.95 32.29 18.81
C GLU A 498 38.95 32.43 17.65
N GLY A 499 38.44 32.77 16.47
CA GLY A 499 39.26 32.88 15.26
C GLY A 499 39.62 31.55 14.61
N THR A 500 39.36 30.40 15.26
CA THR A 500 39.60 29.08 14.67
C THR A 500 38.62 28.81 13.53
N GLN A 501 39.16 28.46 12.37
CA GLN A 501 38.40 28.19 11.15
C GLN A 501 38.78 26.82 10.57
N VAL A 502 37.79 25.93 10.45
CA VAL A 502 38.00 24.58 9.92
C VAL A 502 37.08 24.37 8.72
N THR A 503 37.65 24.08 7.55
CA THR A 503 36.89 23.93 6.29
C THR A 503 37.24 22.64 5.55
N ALA A 504 36.24 21.77 5.34
CA ALA A 504 36.35 20.56 4.52
C ALA A 504 35.58 20.74 3.19
N GLN A 505 36.31 20.79 2.07
CA GLN A 505 35.74 21.16 0.76
C GLN A 505 35.09 20.00 -0.02
N GLY A 506 35.35 18.74 0.35
CA GLY A 506 34.75 17.56 -0.29
C GLY A 506 34.93 17.51 -1.82
N VAL A 507 36.18 17.66 -2.26
CA VAL A 507 36.59 17.55 -3.68
C VAL A 507 37.05 16.13 -4.00
N ILE A 508 37.80 15.49 -3.09
CA ILE A 508 38.31 14.12 -3.25
C ILE A 508 37.52 13.09 -2.42
N SER A 509 36.65 13.56 -1.54
CA SER A 509 35.78 12.75 -0.66
C SER A 509 34.49 13.55 -0.39
N MET A 510 33.67 13.09 0.56
CA MET A 510 32.45 13.80 0.95
C MET A 510 32.76 15.18 1.55
N GLY A 511 33.91 15.37 2.20
CA GLY A 511 34.25 16.60 2.89
C GLY A 511 33.56 16.71 4.23
N SER A 512 33.55 15.62 4.99
CA SER A 512 32.91 15.50 6.29
C SER A 512 33.88 15.86 7.42
N ILE A 513 33.34 16.30 8.55
CA ILE A 513 34.11 16.66 9.75
C ILE A 513 33.63 15.82 10.92
N LEU A 514 34.55 15.12 11.58
CA LEU A 514 34.27 14.31 12.77
C LEU A 514 35.11 14.83 13.94
N THR A 515 34.48 15.25 15.04
CA THR A 515 35.19 15.75 16.23
C THR A 515 34.44 15.48 17.55
N LYS A 516 35.14 15.45 18.70
CA LYS A 516 34.49 15.27 20.02
C LYS A 516 33.61 16.46 20.38
N PHE A 517 34.10 17.68 20.23
CA PHE A 517 33.35 18.89 20.55
C PHE A 517 33.84 20.10 19.76
N ILE A 518 32.94 21.08 19.56
CA ILE A 518 33.22 22.33 18.88
C ILE A 518 32.90 23.48 19.83
N GLN A 519 33.88 24.34 20.11
CA GLN A 519 33.73 25.43 21.08
C GLN A 519 34.33 26.75 20.58
N ASN A 520 33.53 27.81 20.58
CA ASN A 520 33.92 29.17 20.19
C ASN A 520 34.53 29.29 18.78
N SER A 521 34.23 28.37 17.87
CA SER A 521 34.93 28.25 16.58
C SER A 521 33.98 28.29 15.37
N THR A 522 34.54 28.43 14.17
CA THR A 522 33.80 28.38 12.90
C THR A 522 34.17 27.12 12.13
N VAL A 523 33.19 26.27 11.86
CA VAL A 523 33.38 24.97 11.21
C VAL A 523 32.46 24.85 10.01
N MET A 524 33.01 24.50 8.85
CA MET A 524 32.28 24.35 7.60
C MET A 524 32.67 23.05 6.88
N ALA A 525 31.67 22.24 6.56
CA ALA A 525 31.85 20.98 5.84
C ALA A 525 30.93 20.95 4.62
N LYS A 526 31.42 20.47 3.48
CA LYS A 526 30.56 20.15 2.34
C LYS A 526 29.72 18.89 2.61
N GLY A 527 30.29 17.93 3.32
CA GLY A 527 29.61 16.72 3.77
C GLY A 527 29.05 16.87 5.18
N ASP A 528 28.98 15.75 5.89
CA ASP A 528 28.38 15.66 7.22
C ASP A 528 29.29 16.25 8.30
N ILE A 529 28.70 16.79 9.36
CA ILE A 529 29.42 17.14 10.59
C ILE A 529 28.90 16.27 11.72
N GLU A 530 29.78 15.44 12.25
CA GLU A 530 29.48 14.52 13.34
C GLU A 530 30.27 14.94 14.58
N VAL A 531 29.56 15.21 15.67
CA VAL A 531 30.12 15.71 16.91
C VAL A 531 29.82 14.73 18.03
N GLY A 532 30.87 14.19 18.66
CA GLY A 532 30.73 13.15 19.69
C GLY A 532 30.08 13.62 20.98
N SER A 533 30.14 14.92 21.29
CA SER A 533 29.64 15.45 22.56
C SER A 533 28.82 16.73 22.44
N TYR A 534 29.41 17.89 22.11
CA TYR A 534 28.65 19.14 22.12
C TYR A 534 29.16 20.22 21.17
N ILE A 535 28.27 21.14 20.83
CA ILE A 535 28.57 22.38 20.10
C ILE A 535 28.25 23.55 21.03
N PHE A 536 29.25 24.39 21.32
CA PHE A 536 29.11 25.53 22.21
C PHE A 536 29.57 26.83 21.56
N ASN A 537 28.69 27.83 21.48
CA ASN A 537 28.96 29.18 21.02
C ASN A 537 29.75 29.23 19.70
N SER A 538 29.32 28.43 18.72
CA SER A 538 30.07 28.20 17.48
C SER A 538 29.23 28.49 16.25
N LYS A 539 29.89 28.70 15.10
CA LYS A 539 29.24 28.84 13.79
C LYS A 539 29.52 27.59 12.97
N VAL A 540 28.57 26.67 12.92
CA VAL A 540 28.70 25.36 12.29
C VAL A 540 27.81 25.28 11.07
N ARG A 541 28.39 24.93 9.92
CA ARG A 541 27.66 24.78 8.65
C ARG A 541 28.01 23.48 7.94
N SER A 542 27.02 22.65 7.67
CA SER A 542 27.16 21.41 6.89
C SER A 542 26.38 21.49 5.59
N GLY A 543 26.96 20.97 4.51
CA GLY A 543 26.28 20.81 3.23
C GLY A 543 25.25 19.68 3.21
N THR A 544 25.23 18.80 4.22
CA THR A 544 24.29 17.67 4.34
C THR A 544 23.67 17.62 5.73
N THR A 545 24.25 16.89 6.68
CA THR A 545 23.68 16.64 8.01
C THR A 545 24.63 17.06 9.13
N ILE A 546 24.04 17.53 10.25
CA ILE A 546 24.77 17.74 11.50
C ILE A 546 24.20 16.80 12.55
N LYS A 547 25.06 15.96 13.13
CA LYS A 547 24.68 15.02 14.19
C LYS A 547 25.53 15.25 15.43
N VAL A 548 24.88 15.57 16.54
CA VAL A 548 25.52 15.70 17.84
C VAL A 548 25.08 14.54 18.71
N HIS A 549 26.02 13.67 19.06
CA HIS A 549 25.76 12.49 19.86
C HIS A 549 25.77 12.78 21.35
N LYS A 550 25.20 11.87 22.14
CA LYS A 550 24.93 12.06 23.58
C LYS A 550 26.14 11.76 24.46
N GLU A 551 27.21 11.21 23.89
CA GLU A 551 28.44 10.81 24.56
C GLU A 551 29.22 12.04 25.07
N GLY A 552 30.25 11.79 25.90
CA GLY A 552 31.08 12.87 26.45
C GLY A 552 30.50 13.64 27.63
N GLY A 553 29.66 12.97 28.42
CA GLY A 553 29.28 13.42 29.76
C GLY A 553 28.06 14.33 29.79
N VAL A 554 27.99 15.21 30.80
CA VAL A 554 26.78 15.98 31.15
C VAL A 554 26.33 16.94 30.05
N ARG A 555 27.27 17.42 29.22
CA ARG A 555 26.98 18.30 28.08
C ARG A 555 26.72 17.53 26.78
N GLY A 556 26.80 16.20 26.79
CA GLY A 556 26.62 15.37 25.63
C GLY A 556 25.26 15.58 24.96
N GLY A 557 25.28 15.66 23.63
CA GLY A 557 24.13 15.88 22.78
C GLY A 557 23.66 17.33 22.71
N SER A 558 24.41 18.30 23.24
CA SER A 558 23.95 19.69 23.35
C SER A 558 24.45 20.60 22.23
N ILE A 559 23.55 21.45 21.74
CA ILE A 559 23.86 22.61 20.88
C ILE A 559 23.46 23.86 21.65
N VAL A 560 24.44 24.65 22.09
CA VAL A 560 24.22 25.80 22.98
C VAL A 560 24.98 27.02 22.47
N GLY A 561 24.24 28.03 22.02
CA GLY A 561 24.78 29.30 21.55
C GLY A 561 25.37 29.22 20.14
N GLY A 562 25.34 30.37 19.44
CA GLY A 562 25.81 30.48 18.07
C GLY A 562 24.80 30.00 17.03
N GLU A 563 25.30 29.58 15.88
CA GLU A 563 24.54 29.26 14.68
C GLU A 563 24.93 27.87 14.16
N THR A 564 23.97 26.96 14.08
CA THR A 564 24.16 25.61 13.53
C THR A 564 23.20 25.40 12.37
N PHE A 565 23.74 25.26 11.15
CA PHE A 565 22.96 25.12 9.93
C PHE A 565 23.38 23.90 9.12
N ALA A 566 22.42 23.11 8.68
CA ALA A 566 22.63 21.99 7.75
C ALA A 566 21.73 22.14 6.51
N SER A 567 22.07 21.52 5.38
CA SER A 567 21.19 21.54 4.21
C SER A 567 20.02 20.58 4.29
N GLN A 568 20.17 19.46 5.01
CA GLN A 568 19.18 18.39 5.06
C GLN A 568 18.67 18.15 6.48
N SER A 569 19.55 17.86 7.43
CA SER A 569 19.06 17.57 8.78
C SER A 569 20.00 17.97 9.90
N VAL A 570 19.43 18.31 11.06
CA VAL A 570 20.16 18.53 12.31
C VAL A 570 19.59 17.62 13.38
N HIS A 571 20.46 16.84 14.02
CA HIS A 571 20.11 15.89 15.08
C HIS A 571 20.89 16.23 16.35
N CYS A 572 20.18 16.47 17.45
CA CYS A 572 20.78 16.61 18.78
C CYS A 572 19.86 16.07 19.88
N HIS A 573 20.37 16.01 21.11
CA HIS A 573 19.58 15.62 22.28
C HIS A 573 19.09 16.85 23.06
N ILE A 574 19.90 17.90 23.12
CA ILE A 574 19.61 19.13 23.86
C ILE A 574 19.80 20.32 22.92
N GLY A 575 18.77 21.13 22.76
CA GLY A 575 18.87 22.45 22.14
C GLY A 575 18.83 23.53 23.21
N GLY A 576 19.75 24.49 23.14
CA GLY A 576 19.80 25.69 23.99
C GLY A 576 20.19 25.42 25.45
N SER A 577 20.00 26.43 26.30
CA SER A 577 20.26 26.33 27.75
C SER A 577 19.36 27.28 28.55
N GLN A 578 19.16 26.97 29.83
CA GLN A 578 18.45 27.83 30.79
C GLN A 578 19.13 29.18 31.00
N SER A 579 20.45 29.26 30.77
CA SER A 579 21.30 30.44 31.00
C SER A 579 21.32 31.44 29.85
N THR A 580 20.43 31.31 28.85
CA THR A 580 20.22 32.24 27.73
C THR A 580 21.50 32.61 26.94
N SER A 581 21.86 31.74 26.02
CA SER A 581 22.61 32.10 24.81
C SER A 581 21.67 31.95 23.62
N THR A 582 21.49 32.99 22.80
CA THR A 582 20.68 32.88 21.56
C THR A 582 21.25 31.78 20.69
N THR A 583 20.57 30.63 20.69
CA THR A 583 20.96 29.45 19.94
C THR A 583 20.10 29.40 18.71
N ILE A 584 20.75 29.35 17.55
CA ILE A 584 20.06 29.27 16.26
C ILE A 584 20.37 27.91 15.66
N ILE A 585 19.34 27.10 15.45
CA ILE A 585 19.44 25.80 14.79
C ILE A 585 18.57 25.87 13.55
N GLY A 586 19.09 25.49 12.39
CA GLY A 586 18.32 25.61 11.18
C GLY A 586 18.70 24.70 10.03
N ILE A 587 17.77 24.61 9.09
CA ILE A 587 18.02 24.08 7.76
C ILE A 587 18.18 25.27 6.83
N ASN A 588 19.34 25.37 6.19
CA ASN A 588 19.64 26.42 5.24
C ASN A 588 20.40 25.79 4.07
N PRO A 589 20.26 26.30 2.84
CA PRO A 589 20.94 25.70 1.71
C PRO A 589 22.46 25.69 1.87
N ASP A 590 23.08 24.74 1.18
CA ASP A 590 24.52 24.51 1.17
C ASP A 590 25.30 25.85 1.05
N PRO A 591 26.22 26.15 2.00
CA PRO A 591 27.06 27.34 1.96
C PRO A 591 27.75 27.57 0.62
N ALA A 592 28.19 26.50 -0.06
CA ALA A 592 28.83 26.59 -1.37
C ALA A 592 27.85 27.11 -2.43
N ASN A 593 26.63 26.61 -2.43
CA ASN A 593 25.57 27.04 -3.34
C ASN A 593 25.08 28.46 -3.01
N SER A 594 24.94 28.82 -1.73
CA SER A 594 24.60 30.20 -1.34
C SER A 594 25.68 31.20 -1.79
N ALA A 595 26.96 30.84 -1.63
CA ALA A 595 28.06 31.67 -2.13
C ALA A 595 28.06 31.76 -3.67
N ARG A 596 27.72 30.66 -4.36
CA ARG A 596 27.57 30.62 -5.82
C ARG A 596 26.43 31.52 -6.30
N ILE A 597 25.27 31.46 -5.67
CA ILE A 597 24.12 32.33 -5.95
C ILE A 597 24.51 33.80 -5.77
N ALA A 598 25.15 34.16 -4.65
CA ALA A 598 25.62 35.53 -4.42
C ALA A 598 26.63 36.01 -5.48
N LYS A 599 27.45 35.10 -6.05
CA LYS A 599 28.37 35.41 -7.15
C LYS A 599 27.60 35.61 -8.47
N LEU A 600 26.60 34.79 -8.76
CA LEU A 600 25.73 34.91 -9.93
C LEU A 600 24.91 36.21 -9.87
N ASP A 601 24.37 36.59 -8.71
CA ASP A 601 23.64 37.85 -8.51
C ASP A 601 24.52 39.07 -8.86
N LYS A 602 25.78 39.07 -8.41
CA LYS A 602 26.75 40.11 -8.77
C LYS A 602 27.03 40.15 -10.27
N ALA A 603 27.12 38.99 -10.93
CA ALA A 603 27.34 38.90 -12.37
C ALA A 603 26.12 39.41 -13.18
N ILE A 604 24.91 39.04 -12.77
CA ILE A 604 23.66 39.50 -13.37
C ILE A 604 23.55 41.03 -13.25
N ALA A 605 23.74 41.58 -12.05
CA ALA A 605 23.70 43.02 -11.82
C ALA A 605 24.75 43.78 -12.66
N PHE A 606 25.94 43.21 -12.82
CA PHE A 606 26.99 43.76 -13.68
C PHE A 606 26.57 43.79 -15.15
N CYS A 607 25.99 42.70 -15.67
CA CYS A 607 25.48 42.65 -17.03
C CYS A 607 24.35 43.64 -17.25
N GLU A 608 23.36 43.70 -16.35
CA GLU A 608 22.22 44.62 -16.45
C GLU A 608 22.65 46.08 -16.47
N SER A 609 23.57 46.47 -15.57
CA SER A 609 24.10 47.83 -15.53
C SER A 609 24.82 48.22 -16.83
N ASN A 610 25.62 47.30 -17.38
CA ASN A 610 26.31 47.55 -18.64
C ASN A 610 25.36 47.58 -19.85
N ILE A 611 24.33 46.72 -19.88
CA ILE A 611 23.30 46.74 -20.93
C ILE A 611 22.58 48.10 -20.90
N VAL A 612 22.13 48.56 -19.74
CA VAL A 612 21.47 49.88 -19.61
C VAL A 612 22.39 51.02 -20.06
N ARG A 613 23.69 50.97 -19.71
CA ARG A 613 24.68 51.97 -20.14
C ARG A 613 24.81 52.01 -21.66
N LEU A 614 24.97 50.85 -22.31
CA LEU A 614 25.13 50.74 -23.75
C LEU A 614 23.85 51.10 -24.53
N LEU A 615 22.67 50.73 -24.01
CA LEU A 615 21.38 51.13 -24.57
C LEU A 615 21.19 52.65 -24.53
N ARG A 616 21.59 53.30 -23.42
CA ARG A 616 21.53 54.77 -23.30
C ARG A 616 22.43 55.46 -24.32
N THR A 617 23.62 54.92 -24.60
CA THR A 617 24.50 55.43 -25.66
C THR A 617 23.84 55.39 -27.05
N MET A 618 22.89 54.48 -27.26
CA MET A 618 22.11 54.37 -28.51
C MET A 618 20.75 55.08 -28.46
N GLY A 619 20.39 55.75 -27.37
CA GLY A 619 19.08 56.40 -27.19
C GLY A 619 17.92 55.40 -27.04
N LEU A 620 18.21 54.14 -26.69
CA LEU A 620 17.22 53.09 -26.51
C LEU A 620 17.00 52.82 -25.02
N GLN A 621 15.79 52.39 -24.68
CA GLN A 621 15.42 51.99 -23.31
C GLN A 621 15.27 50.47 -23.17
N THR A 622 15.07 49.75 -24.27
CA THR A 622 14.82 48.30 -24.29
C THR A 622 15.58 47.65 -25.45
N VAL A 623 15.95 46.37 -25.27
CA VAL A 623 16.52 45.54 -26.33
C VAL A 623 15.36 45.00 -27.17
N ASP A 624 14.99 45.71 -28.23
CA ASP A 624 13.92 45.31 -29.16
C ASP A 624 14.42 45.39 -30.60
N ALA A 625 14.31 44.29 -31.35
CA ALA A 625 14.76 44.17 -32.72
C ALA A 625 14.16 45.23 -33.66
N ALA A 626 12.91 45.65 -33.42
CA ALA A 626 12.26 46.69 -34.23
C ALA A 626 12.87 48.08 -33.97
N ARG A 627 13.14 48.39 -32.70
CA ARG A 627 13.73 49.67 -32.29
C ARG A 627 15.21 49.77 -32.64
N ILE A 628 15.94 48.66 -32.57
CA ILE A 628 17.35 48.57 -32.98
C ILE A 628 17.47 48.80 -34.49
N LYS A 629 16.59 48.20 -35.30
CA LYS A 629 16.52 48.46 -36.76
C LYS A 629 16.18 49.92 -37.07
N ALA A 630 15.22 50.52 -36.35
CA ALA A 630 14.88 51.93 -36.52
C ALA A 630 16.05 52.86 -36.17
N ALA A 631 16.76 52.60 -35.08
CA ALA A 631 17.94 53.35 -34.67
C ALA A 631 19.10 53.20 -35.68
N MET A 632 19.31 52.01 -36.25
CA MET A 632 20.30 51.78 -37.32
C MET A 632 19.99 52.53 -38.61
N ASN A 633 18.70 52.64 -38.97
CA ASN A 633 18.27 53.34 -40.19
C ASN A 633 18.40 54.86 -40.07
N GLN A 634 18.25 55.41 -38.87
CA GLN A 634 18.35 56.85 -38.60
C GLN A 634 19.80 57.32 -38.33
N ALA A 635 20.77 56.42 -38.21
CA ALA A 635 22.14 56.75 -37.86
C ALA A 635 23.00 57.22 -39.07
N PRO A 636 23.86 58.24 -38.91
CA PRO A 636 24.85 58.64 -39.93
C PRO A 636 25.83 57.50 -40.29
N VAL A 637 26.25 57.42 -41.55
CA VAL A 637 27.10 56.33 -42.09
C VAL A 637 28.40 56.12 -41.29
N SER A 638 28.98 57.19 -40.73
CA SER A 638 30.18 57.16 -39.89
C SER A 638 29.97 56.50 -38.51
N LYS A 639 28.75 56.50 -37.98
CA LYS A 639 28.41 55.93 -36.66
C LYS A 639 27.85 54.51 -36.72
N LYS A 640 27.48 54.03 -37.92
CA LYS A 640 26.92 52.68 -38.12
C LYS A 640 27.89 51.57 -37.68
N LYS A 641 29.19 51.72 -37.94
CA LYS A 641 30.21 50.73 -37.50
C LYS A 641 30.25 50.58 -35.97
N VAL A 642 30.26 51.70 -35.25
CA VAL A 642 30.26 51.74 -33.78
C VAL A 642 28.95 51.18 -33.20
N MET A 643 27.80 51.45 -33.82
CA MET A 643 26.52 50.87 -33.40
C MET A 643 26.49 49.35 -33.55
N VAL A 644 27.03 48.79 -34.63
CA VAL A 644 27.08 47.33 -34.81
C VAL A 644 27.92 46.66 -33.71
N GLU A 645 29.04 47.28 -33.32
CA GLU A 645 29.89 46.79 -32.25
C GLU A 645 29.22 46.87 -30.86
N ILE A 646 28.50 47.96 -30.58
CA ILE A 646 27.69 48.11 -29.37
C ILE A 646 26.55 47.08 -29.33
N ILE A 647 25.85 46.87 -30.44
CA ILE A 647 24.77 45.87 -30.55
C ILE A 647 25.32 44.48 -30.29
N LYS A 648 26.44 44.11 -30.91
CA LYS A 648 27.12 42.83 -30.66
C LYS A 648 27.44 42.67 -29.17
N LYS A 649 27.98 43.71 -28.53
CA LYS A 649 28.34 43.65 -27.11
C LYS A 649 27.12 43.54 -26.19
N ILE A 650 26.00 44.15 -26.55
CA ILE A 650 24.73 44.01 -25.84
C ILE A 650 24.22 42.58 -25.95
N TYR A 651 24.24 41.97 -27.14
CA TYR A 651 23.83 40.58 -27.30
C TYR A 651 24.69 39.63 -26.46
N GLU A 652 26.01 39.79 -26.46
CA GLU A 652 26.92 39.01 -25.60
C GLU A 652 26.58 39.15 -24.10
N LEU A 653 26.27 40.37 -23.65
CA LEU A 653 25.91 40.62 -22.24
C LEU A 653 24.53 40.08 -21.88
N VAL A 654 23.57 40.12 -22.80
CA VAL A 654 22.23 39.56 -22.63
C VAL A 654 22.32 38.03 -22.53
N GLU A 655 23.09 37.40 -23.42
CA GLU A 655 23.34 35.96 -23.38
C GLU A 655 24.02 35.53 -22.07
N ALA A 656 25.08 36.22 -21.67
CA ALA A 656 25.77 35.95 -20.40
C ALA A 656 24.86 36.16 -19.17
N ARG A 657 24.00 37.18 -19.20
CA ARG A 657 22.99 37.43 -18.15
C ARG A 657 22.00 36.27 -18.10
N ASP A 658 21.45 35.85 -19.25
CA ASP A 658 20.42 34.82 -19.33
C ASP A 658 20.99 33.46 -18.90
N ILE A 659 22.23 33.13 -19.27
CA ILE A 659 22.94 31.95 -18.77
C ILE A 659 23.08 32.00 -17.25
N SER A 660 23.56 33.12 -16.70
CA SER A 660 23.74 33.29 -15.25
C SER A 660 22.42 33.26 -14.48
N ALA A 661 21.36 33.83 -15.06
CA ALA A 661 20.01 33.85 -14.49
C ALA A 661 19.37 32.46 -14.50
N ASN A 662 19.56 31.68 -15.57
CA ASN A 662 19.11 30.30 -15.65
C ASN A 662 19.86 29.41 -14.64
N GLU A 663 21.19 29.52 -14.54
CA GLU A 663 21.99 28.78 -13.54
C GLU A 663 21.57 29.14 -12.10
N ARG A 664 21.28 30.42 -11.84
CA ARG A 664 20.76 30.88 -10.55
C ARG A 664 19.40 30.26 -10.25
N ALA A 665 18.47 30.26 -11.21
CA ALA A 665 17.13 29.72 -11.04
C ALA A 665 17.15 28.20 -10.79
N THR A 666 18.00 27.45 -11.50
CA THR A 666 18.13 26.00 -11.29
C THR A 666 18.70 25.69 -9.91
N LEU A 667 19.71 26.42 -9.45
CA LEU A 667 20.27 26.26 -8.11
C LEU A 667 19.24 26.62 -7.02
N GLU A 668 18.47 27.70 -7.17
CA GLU A 668 17.40 28.06 -6.24
C GLU A 668 16.32 26.98 -6.16
N GLN A 669 15.93 26.39 -7.29
CA GLN A 669 14.95 25.31 -7.34
C GLN A 669 15.46 24.05 -6.61
N GLN A 670 16.71 23.65 -6.86
CA GLN A 670 17.33 22.51 -6.17
C GLN A 670 17.38 22.75 -4.65
N GLN A 671 17.74 23.96 -4.21
CA GLN A 671 17.76 24.31 -2.80
C GLN A 671 16.38 24.28 -2.16
N SER A 672 15.34 24.75 -2.86
CA SER A 672 13.96 24.69 -2.35
C SER A 672 13.50 23.24 -2.12
N GLN A 673 13.83 22.34 -3.05
CA GLN A 673 13.49 20.92 -2.91
C GLN A 673 14.19 20.26 -1.71
N LEU A 674 15.45 20.64 -1.43
CA LEU A 674 16.17 20.15 -0.25
C LEU A 674 15.59 20.72 1.05
N LEU A 675 15.22 22.00 1.06
CA LEU A 675 14.59 22.66 2.19
C LEU A 675 13.22 22.04 2.55
N ASP A 676 12.45 21.59 1.55
CA ASP A 676 11.16 20.93 1.78
C ASP A 676 11.31 19.54 2.43
N LYS A 677 12.44 18.88 2.20
CA LYS A 677 12.80 17.60 2.85
C LYS A 677 13.58 17.79 4.16
N GLY A 678 13.84 19.03 4.55
CA GLY A 678 14.70 19.36 5.66
C GLY A 678 14.04 19.10 7.02
N GLU A 679 14.74 18.41 7.93
CA GLU A 679 14.22 18.06 9.25
C GLU A 679 15.20 18.40 10.39
N ILE A 680 14.69 18.95 11.50
CA ILE A 680 15.48 19.20 12.71
C ILE A 680 14.89 18.35 13.82
N THR A 681 15.64 17.39 14.33
CA THR A 681 15.18 16.43 15.33
C THR A 681 15.94 16.60 16.64
N ILE A 682 15.19 16.78 17.73
CA ILE A 682 15.72 17.03 19.07
C ILE A 682 15.10 16.00 20.02
N LYS A 683 15.87 14.96 20.35
CA LYS A 683 15.42 13.76 21.10
C LYS A 683 15.45 13.92 22.62
N GLY A 684 15.34 15.14 23.13
CA GLY A 684 15.48 15.42 24.55
C GLY A 684 14.93 16.80 24.84
N THR A 685 15.67 17.63 25.58
CA THR A 685 15.14 18.93 26.03
C THR A 685 15.46 20.05 25.04
N LEU A 686 14.43 20.81 24.70
CA LEU A 686 14.53 22.02 23.91
C LEU A 686 14.19 23.22 24.79
N TYR A 687 15.20 24.01 25.16
CA TYR A 687 15.01 25.16 26.03
C TYR A 687 14.38 26.37 25.29
N SER A 688 13.65 27.19 26.03
CA SER A 688 13.14 28.47 25.56
C SER A 688 14.26 29.43 25.14
N GLY A 689 13.95 30.34 24.21
CA GLY A 689 14.92 31.30 23.65
C GLY A 689 15.70 30.79 22.42
N ILE A 690 15.47 29.55 22.00
CA ILE A 690 16.01 29.01 20.76
C ILE A 690 15.22 29.53 19.57
N ARG A 691 15.93 29.80 18.49
CA ARG A 691 15.35 30.13 17.19
C ARG A 691 15.59 28.98 16.22
N ILE A 692 14.51 28.36 15.78
CA ILE A 692 14.49 27.40 14.70
C ILE A 692 14.36 28.16 13.38
N VAL A 693 15.24 27.90 12.41
CA VAL A 693 15.24 28.59 11.12
C VAL A 693 15.16 27.55 10.00
N MET A 694 14.25 27.71 9.05
CA MET A 694 14.17 26.84 7.87
C MET A 694 14.00 27.73 6.63
N GLY A 695 15.08 27.88 5.86
CA GLY A 695 15.15 28.82 4.75
C GLY A 695 14.89 30.26 5.21
N LYS A 696 13.85 30.89 4.66
CA LYS A 696 13.46 32.28 5.00
C LYS A 696 12.59 32.39 6.26
N ASN A 697 12.09 31.27 6.76
CA ASN A 697 11.17 31.24 7.89
C ASN A 697 11.93 31.04 9.20
N SER A 698 11.43 31.64 10.27
CA SER A 698 11.96 31.42 11.60
C SER A 698 10.86 31.29 12.64
N HIS A 699 11.09 30.43 13.62
CA HIS A 699 10.21 30.18 14.75
C HIS A 699 11.02 30.26 16.04
N SER A 700 10.67 31.17 16.94
CA SER A 700 11.33 31.31 18.23
C SER A 700 10.47 30.70 19.33
N LEU A 701 11.08 29.87 20.17
CA LEU A 701 10.38 29.15 21.22
C LEU A 701 10.34 29.98 22.51
N THR A 702 9.15 30.12 23.09
CA THR A 702 8.92 30.89 24.34
C THR A 702 8.81 30.01 25.58
N LYS A 703 8.74 28.68 25.41
CA LYS A 703 8.64 27.68 26.46
C LYS A 703 9.54 26.50 26.12
N ASP A 704 9.82 25.70 27.14
CA ASP A 704 10.61 24.49 26.99
C ASP A 704 9.73 23.36 26.44
N TYR A 705 10.30 22.54 25.57
CA TYR A 705 9.64 21.38 24.97
C TYR A 705 10.54 20.14 25.06
N GLN A 706 9.96 18.98 24.80
CA GLN A 706 10.70 17.71 24.74
C GLN A 706 10.35 16.93 23.48
N ASP A 707 11.32 16.20 22.94
CA ASP A 707 11.14 15.20 21.88
C ASP A 707 10.38 15.73 20.66
N LEU A 708 10.92 16.77 20.03
CA LEU A 708 10.32 17.43 18.88
C LEU A 708 11.14 17.26 17.60
N THR A 709 10.42 17.03 16.51
CA THR A 709 10.94 17.16 15.16
C THR A 709 10.26 18.33 14.47
N PHE A 710 11.05 19.28 13.98
CA PHE A 710 10.59 20.37 13.12
C PHE A 710 10.79 19.99 11.66
N TYR A 711 9.83 20.37 10.82
CA TYR A 711 9.89 20.17 9.37
C TYR A 711 9.18 21.33 8.67
N ASN A 712 9.56 21.58 7.42
CA ASN A 712 8.94 22.59 6.58
C ASN A 712 7.83 21.95 5.74
N SER A 713 6.62 22.50 5.79
CA SER A 713 5.53 22.12 4.89
C SER A 713 4.90 23.37 4.31
N SER A 714 4.91 23.49 2.98
CA SER A 714 4.32 24.63 2.26
C SER A 714 4.85 26.01 2.70
N GLY A 715 6.12 26.07 3.13
CA GLY A 715 6.74 27.32 3.58
C GLY A 715 6.32 27.76 4.98
N VAL A 716 5.82 26.84 5.81
CA VAL A 716 5.56 27.06 7.24
C VAL A 716 6.31 26.00 8.05
N ILE A 717 6.91 26.43 9.17
CA ILE A 717 7.59 25.52 10.09
C ILE A 717 6.53 24.84 10.96
N HIS A 718 6.44 23.52 10.83
CA HIS A 718 5.61 22.66 11.65
C HIS A 718 6.49 21.86 12.62
N SER A 719 5.88 21.32 13.67
CA SER A 719 6.53 20.47 14.65
C SER A 719 5.65 19.26 14.97
N ARG A 720 6.25 18.08 15.06
CA ARG A 720 5.61 16.83 15.48
C ARG A 720 6.38 16.19 16.63
N PRO A 721 5.72 15.39 17.49
CA PRO A 721 6.42 14.57 18.47
C PRO A 721 7.34 13.57 17.77
N PHE A 722 8.50 13.28 18.36
CA PHE A 722 9.41 12.25 17.88
C PHE A 722 8.79 10.86 18.08
N SER A 723 8.45 10.17 16.99
CA SER A 723 7.99 8.77 17.02
C SER A 723 9.15 7.82 16.77
N HIS A 724 9.42 6.89 17.68
CA HIS A 724 10.28 5.75 17.43
C HIS A 724 9.63 4.87 16.34
N GLN A 725 10.00 5.06 15.08
CA GLN A 725 9.91 3.97 14.13
C GLN A 725 11.08 3.04 14.45
N SER A 726 10.77 1.91 15.09
CA SER A 726 11.64 0.76 15.19
C SER A 726 11.98 0.31 13.77
N ALA A 727 13.20 0.64 13.34
CA ALA A 727 13.84 0.06 12.17
C ALA A 727 14.31 -1.37 12.49
#